data_AF-A0A517LZS9-F1
#
_entry.id   AF-A0A517LZS9-F1
#
_cell.length_a   1.000
_cell.length_b   1.000
_cell.length_c   1.000
_cell.angle_alpha   90.00
_cell.angle_beta   90.00
_cell.angle_gamma   90.00
#
_symmetry.space_group_name_H-M   'P 1'
#
loop_
_entity.id
_entity.type
_entity.pdbx_description
1 polymer ?
#
loop_
_entity_poly.entity_id
_entity_poly.type
_entity_poly.pdbx_seq_one_letter_code
_entity_poly.pdbx_strand_id
1 'polypeptide(L)'
;MPDYTAEVIQNGWPEAGTEALQDADTIVVYCDGGGRHLLNPHIDELAPLMKAGAGLVCIHYGVETLAGKPGDAFLDWIGGYFEANWSVNPHWVAKYEIFPDHPISRGVQPFEINDEWYFHMRFRDGMDGVTPILSAHPPEDTMRRPDGPHSGNPAVRKAVANGEIQHMAWAAQRDGGGRGFGFTGGHFHWNWADPNFRKVMLNAIVWTAHGEVPAAGVSTEDPTQEQLEANQDEPNPSIAKKEKKGKKIMRTVVDREVATKPKSDAKRLFLSDPVNKKTPGISVAIDVPLGDAKQLFLAVTDGGNGYSCDWADWAEPRLVGPAGEMKLTDLKWKHASSGFGQVRVGKNAGGGPLRIDGKAVPYGIGTHAPSVIGFDLPAGYDRFVARGGLDNGGTDQGSCGGSAEVRFAVYDKMPTLEVSGGGSREAREALDGLDVGGDLAASVFAAEPQLLSPSNIDIDHRGRVWVCEIVNYRKHKGKRPEGDRILILEDTDGDGMADTEKVFYQGDDIDSPHGVCVLGNKAIVSAGDKVFLLTDSDGDDKADQKEVLFSGISGSQHDHGIHAFTFGPDGKLYFNFGNAGGQLKDKDGKPIVDAAGNEVAARRKPYQEGMVFRCNLDGSELETLGWNFRNNWMVTVDSYGGIWQSDNDDDGNKAVRINYVMEYGNYGYKDEKTGAGWKADRTGMHTDVPLRHWHLNDPGVVPNLLQTGAGSPTGITVYEGDLLPMFTGHLLHCDAGPNVCRAYIVSDDKAGYTAKIREILTGSQDKWFRPSDVKVAPDGSLVIADWYDPGVGGHGMGDLDRGRLFRITPIKHDASYKVPTFDFDTAPGAVEALKNPNYAVRYMAWQSLHAMGTDANSELQKLAASKNPIYRARALWLLGKTDGQGKQTVAQAIEDSDPNVRMMGVRLARQLDLELEDFVAPLLRDPSPQVRRELAVALRESNSEKVPSMWAELATQHDGKDRWYLEALGVGSDLQADACFDAWIKAVGDDWNTPAGRDIIWRSRAPAATAYLVKILQDPELSEADQARYMRAFDFHEGPEKEAALLKLLGL
;
A
#
# COMPACT_ATOMS: atom_id res chain seq x y z
N MET A 1 -15.19 -3.22 -41.56
CA MET A 1 -14.82 -3.69 -42.92
C MET A 1 -15.99 -4.50 -43.43
N PRO A 2 -16.73 -4.06 -44.46
CA PRO A 2 -18.01 -4.64 -44.83
C PRO A 2 -17.93 -6.11 -45.33
N ASP A 3 -16.73 -6.58 -45.71
CA ASP A 3 -16.51 -7.91 -46.28
C ASP A 3 -15.89 -8.93 -45.28
N TYR A 4 -15.76 -8.59 -43.99
CA TYR A 4 -15.19 -9.49 -42.97
C TYR A 4 -16.18 -9.68 -41.82
N THR A 5 -16.35 -10.93 -41.40
CA THR A 5 -17.11 -11.31 -40.20
C THR A 5 -16.14 -11.71 -39.11
N ALA A 6 -16.34 -11.19 -37.90
CA ALA A 6 -15.54 -11.55 -36.73
C ALA A 6 -16.44 -12.19 -35.67
N GLU A 7 -15.98 -13.32 -35.13
CA GLU A 7 -16.58 -13.99 -33.98
C GLU A 7 -15.61 -13.87 -32.79
N VAL A 8 -16.14 -13.53 -31.62
CA VAL A 8 -15.34 -13.32 -30.40
C VAL A 8 -15.67 -14.42 -29.41
N ILE A 9 -14.65 -15.21 -29.05
CA ILE A 9 -14.73 -16.27 -28.05
C ILE A 9 -14.00 -15.78 -26.79
N GLN A 10 -14.70 -15.80 -25.66
CA GLN A 10 -14.20 -15.31 -24.37
C GLN A 10 -14.07 -16.47 -23.37
N ASN A 11 -13.26 -16.28 -22.33
CA ASN A 11 -13.09 -17.22 -21.20
C ASN A 11 -12.42 -18.57 -21.53
N GLY A 12 -11.54 -18.62 -22.55
CA GLY A 12 -10.65 -19.76 -22.79
C GLY A 12 -10.77 -20.38 -24.18
N TRP A 13 -10.45 -21.67 -24.28
CA TRP A 13 -10.50 -22.43 -25.54
C TRP A 13 -11.96 -22.70 -25.95
N PRO A 14 -12.32 -22.69 -27.25
CA PRO A 14 -13.70 -22.91 -27.67
C PRO A 14 -14.26 -24.25 -27.17
N GLU A 15 -15.49 -24.25 -26.65
CA GLU A 15 -16.15 -25.49 -26.18
C GLU A 15 -16.30 -26.53 -27.29
N ALA A 16 -16.53 -26.10 -28.53
CA ALA A 16 -16.57 -26.95 -29.72
C ALA A 16 -15.17 -27.35 -30.24
N GLY A 17 -14.10 -27.01 -29.53
CA GLY A 17 -12.72 -27.30 -29.91
C GLY A 17 -12.33 -26.64 -31.24
N THR A 18 -11.48 -27.30 -32.02
CA THR A 18 -11.02 -26.78 -33.32
C THR A 18 -12.10 -26.69 -34.39
N GLU A 19 -13.25 -27.35 -34.22
CA GLU A 19 -14.37 -27.22 -35.17
C GLU A 19 -14.89 -25.77 -35.22
N ALA A 20 -14.85 -25.05 -34.09
CA ALA A 20 -15.21 -23.62 -34.05
C ALA A 20 -14.27 -22.73 -34.87
N LEU A 21 -13.09 -23.22 -35.22
CA LEU A 21 -12.03 -22.45 -35.89
C LEU A 21 -11.83 -22.89 -37.35
N GLN A 22 -12.57 -23.90 -37.82
CA GLN A 22 -12.23 -24.61 -39.06
C GLN A 22 -12.40 -23.74 -40.32
N ASP A 23 -13.32 -22.79 -40.27
CA ASP A 23 -13.67 -21.89 -41.38
C ASP A 23 -13.01 -20.51 -41.24
N ALA A 24 -12.13 -20.32 -40.26
CA ALA A 24 -11.48 -19.04 -40.00
C ALA A 24 -10.34 -18.77 -41.01
N ASP A 25 -10.43 -17.66 -41.76
CA ASP A 25 -9.34 -17.17 -42.61
C ASP A 25 -8.12 -16.72 -41.79
N THR A 26 -8.35 -16.21 -40.58
CA THR A 26 -7.31 -15.86 -39.60
C THR A 26 -7.84 -16.00 -38.18
N ILE A 27 -6.95 -16.37 -37.25
CA ILE A 27 -7.24 -16.50 -35.82
C ILE A 27 -6.47 -15.41 -35.08
N VAL A 28 -7.15 -14.64 -34.24
CA VAL A 28 -6.52 -13.60 -33.39
C VAL A 28 -6.53 -14.07 -31.94
N VAL A 29 -5.35 -14.13 -31.32
CA VAL A 29 -5.15 -14.62 -29.96
C VAL A 29 -4.64 -13.50 -29.07
N TYR A 30 -5.42 -13.21 -28.03
CA TYR A 30 -5.05 -12.32 -26.94
C TYR A 30 -5.36 -13.01 -25.62
N CYS A 31 -4.32 -13.52 -24.95
CA CYS A 31 -4.45 -14.37 -23.75
C CYS A 31 -3.23 -14.24 -22.83
N ASP A 32 -3.25 -14.93 -21.70
CA ASP A 32 -2.06 -15.15 -20.84
C ASP A 32 -0.91 -15.83 -21.61
N GLY A 33 0.32 -15.62 -21.15
CA GLY A 33 1.54 -16.12 -21.79
C GLY A 33 2.20 -17.30 -21.05
N GLY A 34 3.34 -17.74 -21.60
CA GLY A 34 4.23 -18.71 -20.97
C GLY A 34 3.57 -20.07 -20.84
N GLY A 35 3.63 -20.68 -19.65
CA GLY A 35 2.99 -21.98 -19.40
C GLY A 35 1.46 -21.96 -19.46
N ARG A 36 0.84 -20.78 -19.31
CA ARG A 36 -0.63 -20.59 -19.34
C ARG A 36 -1.16 -20.21 -20.72
N HIS A 37 -0.30 -20.17 -21.73
CA HIS A 37 -0.68 -19.77 -23.07
C HIS A 37 -1.76 -20.70 -23.65
N LEU A 38 -2.85 -20.09 -24.13
CA LEU A 38 -4.07 -20.76 -24.58
C LEU A 38 -3.79 -21.89 -25.59
N LEU A 39 -2.87 -21.66 -26.53
CA LEU A 39 -2.57 -22.61 -27.60
C LEU A 39 -1.64 -23.76 -27.20
N ASN A 40 -0.93 -23.67 -26.07
CA ASN A 40 0.06 -24.68 -25.67
C ASN A 40 -0.50 -26.11 -25.62
N PRO A 41 -1.68 -26.36 -24.99
CA PRO A 41 -2.25 -27.71 -24.97
C PRO A 41 -2.80 -28.18 -26.33
N HIS A 42 -3.02 -27.27 -27.30
CA HIS A 42 -3.76 -27.56 -28.54
C HIS A 42 -2.89 -27.45 -29.81
N ILE A 43 -1.56 -27.50 -29.69
CA ILE A 43 -0.63 -27.38 -30.83
C ILE A 43 -0.92 -28.42 -31.92
N ASP A 44 -1.15 -29.68 -31.55
CA ASP A 44 -1.43 -30.75 -32.51
C ASP A 44 -2.81 -30.60 -33.17
N GLU A 45 -3.78 -30.08 -32.43
CA GLU A 45 -5.14 -29.86 -32.93
C GLU A 45 -5.18 -28.71 -33.94
N LEU A 46 -4.37 -27.67 -33.73
CA LEU A 46 -4.27 -26.51 -34.63
C LEU A 46 -3.37 -26.73 -35.85
N ALA A 47 -2.40 -27.63 -35.77
CA ALA A 47 -1.44 -27.85 -36.86
C ALA A 47 -2.08 -28.11 -38.25
N PRO A 48 -3.17 -28.89 -38.38
CA PRO A 48 -3.88 -29.05 -39.65
C PRO A 48 -4.42 -27.74 -40.23
N LEU A 49 -4.99 -26.87 -39.40
CA LEU A 49 -5.52 -25.56 -39.81
C LEU A 49 -4.40 -24.63 -40.27
N MET A 50 -3.30 -24.59 -39.51
CA MET A 50 -2.13 -23.78 -39.85
C MET A 50 -1.49 -24.24 -41.18
N LYS A 51 -1.48 -25.55 -41.43
CA LYS A 51 -1.03 -26.16 -42.69
C LYS A 51 -2.00 -25.92 -43.85
N ALA A 52 -3.30 -25.82 -43.59
CA ALA A 52 -4.31 -25.46 -44.58
C ALA A 52 -4.22 -23.99 -45.03
N GLY A 53 -3.43 -23.17 -44.32
CA GLY A 53 -3.13 -21.79 -44.70
C GLY A 53 -3.84 -20.72 -43.88
N ALA A 54 -4.58 -21.10 -42.82
CA ALA A 54 -5.24 -20.16 -41.93
C ALA A 54 -4.25 -19.19 -41.27
N GLY A 55 -4.61 -17.91 -41.19
CA GLY A 55 -3.80 -16.88 -40.54
C GLY A 55 -3.70 -17.06 -39.02
N LEU A 56 -2.63 -16.55 -38.41
CA LEU A 56 -2.51 -16.47 -36.95
C LEU A 56 -1.93 -15.12 -36.52
N VAL A 57 -2.60 -14.46 -35.59
CA VAL A 57 -2.18 -13.19 -34.98
C VAL A 57 -2.07 -13.38 -33.47
N CYS A 58 -0.91 -13.09 -32.91
CA CYS A 58 -0.64 -13.18 -31.47
C CYS A 58 -0.29 -11.80 -30.90
N ILE A 59 -0.98 -11.40 -29.83
CA ILE A 59 -0.91 -10.05 -29.25
C ILE A 59 -0.39 -10.12 -27.82
N HIS A 60 0.59 -9.28 -27.49
CA HIS A 60 1.16 -9.08 -26.16
C HIS A 60 1.59 -10.41 -25.52
N TYR A 61 1.03 -10.81 -24.37
CA TYR A 61 1.30 -12.13 -23.77
C TYR A 61 0.99 -13.32 -24.68
N GLY A 62 0.13 -13.14 -25.69
CA GLY A 62 -0.12 -14.14 -26.73
C GLY A 62 1.09 -14.45 -27.62
N VAL A 63 2.19 -13.67 -27.57
CA VAL A 63 3.46 -14.03 -28.23
C VAL A 63 4.40 -14.84 -27.33
N GLU A 64 4.05 -15.07 -26.06
CA GLU A 64 4.86 -15.80 -25.10
C GLU A 64 4.42 -17.26 -24.98
N THR A 65 5.34 -18.18 -25.26
CA THR A 65 5.12 -19.62 -25.13
C THR A 65 6.35 -20.35 -24.54
N LEU A 66 6.22 -21.65 -24.32
CA LEU A 66 7.30 -22.51 -23.82
C LEU A 66 8.25 -22.93 -24.95
N ALA A 67 9.53 -23.06 -24.64
CA ALA A 67 10.51 -23.67 -25.55
C ALA A 67 10.15 -25.13 -25.87
N GLY A 68 10.72 -25.66 -26.96
CA GLY A 68 10.40 -26.99 -27.48
C GLY A 68 9.18 -26.94 -28.39
N LYS A 69 8.32 -27.98 -28.36
CA LYS A 69 7.23 -28.16 -29.32
C LYS A 69 6.32 -26.92 -29.50
N PRO A 70 5.86 -26.21 -28.45
CA PRO A 70 5.08 -24.99 -28.63
C PRO A 70 5.88 -23.85 -29.30
N GLY A 71 7.11 -23.61 -28.85
CA GLY A 71 8.02 -22.63 -29.45
C GLY A 71 8.35 -22.94 -30.91
N ASP A 72 8.60 -24.21 -31.26
CA ASP A 72 8.83 -24.66 -32.63
C ASP A 72 7.60 -24.39 -33.52
N ALA A 73 6.40 -24.62 -32.99
CA ALA A 73 5.15 -24.28 -33.67
C ALA A 73 4.99 -22.77 -33.85
N PHE A 74 5.39 -21.93 -32.88
CA PHE A 74 5.31 -20.47 -33.02
C PHE A 74 6.33 -19.92 -34.01
N LEU A 75 7.54 -20.49 -34.03
CA LEU A 75 8.53 -20.20 -35.07
C LEU A 75 7.97 -20.54 -36.45
N ASP A 76 7.29 -21.67 -36.61
CA ASP A 76 6.59 -22.00 -37.86
C ASP A 76 5.41 -21.05 -38.12
N TRP A 77 4.54 -20.79 -37.15
CA TRP A 77 3.26 -20.12 -37.38
C TRP A 77 3.36 -18.61 -37.51
N ILE A 78 4.02 -17.95 -36.57
CA ILE A 78 4.14 -16.49 -36.51
C ILE A 78 5.57 -16.01 -36.70
N GLY A 79 6.55 -16.90 -36.93
CA GLY A 79 7.92 -16.55 -37.29
C GLY A 79 8.84 -16.22 -36.12
N GLY A 80 8.28 -16.04 -34.92
CA GLY A 80 9.04 -15.70 -33.72
C GLY A 80 8.16 -15.68 -32.48
N TYR A 81 8.78 -15.72 -31.30
CA TYR A 81 8.07 -15.75 -30.02
C TYR A 81 8.95 -15.26 -28.87
N PHE A 82 8.30 -14.94 -27.76
CA PHE A 82 8.98 -14.65 -26.49
C PHE A 82 9.33 -15.96 -25.80
N GLU A 83 10.60 -16.16 -25.48
CA GLU A 83 11.07 -17.28 -24.67
C GLU A 83 11.60 -16.77 -23.33
N ALA A 84 11.06 -17.29 -22.22
CA ALA A 84 11.51 -16.91 -20.89
C ALA A 84 13.01 -17.21 -20.68
N ASN A 85 13.72 -16.28 -20.04
CA ASN A 85 15.18 -16.23 -19.89
C ASN A 85 15.97 -15.93 -21.18
N TRP A 86 15.30 -15.76 -22.33
CA TRP A 86 15.90 -15.30 -23.58
C TRP A 86 15.43 -13.90 -23.96
N SER A 87 14.13 -13.65 -23.84
CA SER A 87 13.44 -12.40 -24.16
C SER A 87 13.14 -11.57 -22.91
N VAL A 88 12.79 -10.29 -23.11
CA VAL A 88 12.50 -9.35 -22.02
C VAL A 88 11.27 -8.50 -22.30
N ASN A 89 10.57 -8.05 -21.25
CA ASN A 89 9.35 -7.22 -21.34
C ASN A 89 9.39 -5.95 -20.47
N PRO A 90 10.34 -5.03 -20.68
CA PRO A 90 10.35 -3.77 -19.95
C PRO A 90 9.25 -2.82 -20.45
N HIS A 91 8.83 -1.87 -19.60
CA HIS A 91 8.02 -0.72 -20.01
C HIS A 91 8.92 0.39 -20.53
N TRP A 92 8.69 0.83 -21.78
CA TRP A 92 9.45 1.93 -22.38
C TRP A 92 8.71 2.58 -23.55
N VAL A 93 9.19 3.74 -23.95
CA VAL A 93 8.67 4.49 -25.09
C VAL A 93 9.42 4.10 -26.35
N ALA A 94 8.76 3.36 -27.25
CA ALA A 94 9.32 2.97 -28.54
C ALA A 94 8.92 3.98 -29.62
N LYS A 95 9.89 4.39 -30.43
CA LYS A 95 9.71 5.32 -31.55
C LYS A 95 9.84 4.57 -32.87
N TYR A 96 8.78 4.59 -33.69
CA TYR A 96 8.73 3.92 -34.99
C TYR A 96 8.73 4.96 -36.10
N GLU A 97 9.84 5.05 -36.83
CA GLU A 97 10.04 6.07 -37.87
C GLU A 97 10.17 5.48 -39.28
N ILE A 98 10.53 4.20 -39.37
CA ILE A 98 10.83 3.51 -40.62
C ILE A 98 9.97 2.24 -40.65
N PHE A 99 9.31 2.02 -41.78
CA PHE A 99 8.47 0.86 -42.02
C PHE A 99 8.92 0.15 -43.29
N PRO A 100 8.87 -1.19 -43.35
CA PRO A 100 9.24 -1.94 -44.55
C PRO A 100 8.24 -1.71 -45.69
N ASP A 101 8.64 -2.05 -46.91
CA ASP A 101 7.71 -2.20 -48.03
C ASP A 101 6.92 -3.50 -47.87
N HIS A 102 5.90 -3.47 -47.02
CA HIS A 102 5.03 -4.60 -46.71
C HIS A 102 3.57 -4.14 -46.65
N PRO A 103 2.57 -4.96 -47.06
CA PRO A 103 1.16 -4.59 -46.97
C PRO A 103 0.73 -4.11 -45.58
N ILE A 104 1.26 -4.70 -44.51
CA ILE A 104 0.95 -4.30 -43.12
C ILE A 104 1.35 -2.85 -42.83
N SER A 105 2.39 -2.34 -43.49
CA SER A 105 2.92 -0.99 -43.30
C SER A 105 2.20 0.08 -44.11
N ARG A 106 1.24 -0.29 -44.98
CA ARG A 106 0.52 0.66 -45.84
C ARG A 106 -0.25 1.69 -45.02
N GLY A 107 0.04 2.96 -45.29
CA GLY A 107 -0.61 4.10 -44.66
C GLY A 107 -0.33 4.29 -43.17
N VAL A 108 0.59 3.51 -42.58
CA VAL A 108 1.11 3.72 -41.23
C VAL A 108 2.08 4.90 -41.28
N GLN A 109 1.85 5.89 -40.43
CA GLN A 109 2.73 7.05 -40.27
C GLN A 109 3.64 6.87 -39.06
N PRO A 110 4.77 7.59 -38.96
CA PRO A 110 5.62 7.55 -37.77
C PRO A 110 4.85 7.85 -36.48
N PHE A 111 5.09 7.06 -35.44
CA PHE A 111 4.44 7.21 -34.13
C PHE A 111 5.38 6.78 -32.99
N GLU A 112 5.07 7.24 -31.77
CA GLU A 112 5.83 6.95 -30.57
C GLU A 112 4.86 6.59 -29.45
N ILE A 113 5.04 5.42 -28.83
CA ILE A 113 4.11 4.88 -27.84
C ILE A 113 4.87 4.25 -26.66
N ASN A 114 4.41 4.59 -25.45
CA ASN A 114 4.79 3.91 -24.22
C ASN A 114 3.97 2.62 -24.10
N ASP A 115 4.63 1.47 -23.94
CA ASP A 115 3.99 0.16 -23.75
C ASP A 115 4.96 -0.77 -22.99
N GLU A 116 4.50 -1.95 -22.62
CA GLU A 116 5.38 -3.04 -22.18
C GLU A 116 5.91 -3.79 -23.40
N TRP A 117 6.81 -3.15 -24.16
CA TRP A 117 7.32 -3.68 -25.43
C TRP A 117 8.32 -4.81 -25.21
N TYR A 118 8.04 -5.98 -25.78
CA TYR A 118 8.90 -7.15 -25.65
C TYR A 118 9.98 -7.16 -26.73
N PHE A 119 11.18 -7.60 -26.38
CA PHE A 119 12.26 -7.73 -27.35
C PHE A 119 13.26 -8.83 -27.01
N HIS A 120 14.27 -8.97 -27.89
CA HIS A 120 15.21 -10.08 -27.91
C HIS A 120 14.47 -11.42 -28.08
N MET A 121 13.61 -11.45 -29.09
CA MET A 121 12.72 -12.57 -29.39
C MET A 121 13.48 -13.73 -30.02
N ARG A 122 12.92 -14.93 -29.94
CA ARG A 122 13.33 -16.02 -30.84
C ARG A 122 12.71 -15.74 -32.21
N PHE A 123 13.50 -15.89 -33.26
CA PHE A 123 13.04 -15.85 -34.64
C PHE A 123 13.52 -17.10 -35.37
N ARG A 124 12.89 -17.43 -36.50
CA ARG A 124 13.43 -18.43 -37.43
C ARG A 124 14.88 -18.12 -37.76
N ASP A 125 15.66 -19.15 -38.05
CA ASP A 125 17.06 -18.98 -38.43
C ASP A 125 17.18 -18.02 -39.62
N GLY A 126 18.00 -16.98 -39.47
CA GLY A 126 18.17 -15.93 -40.48
C GLY A 126 16.94 -15.06 -40.76
N MET A 127 15.89 -15.16 -39.93
CA MET A 127 14.58 -14.53 -40.14
C MET A 127 13.92 -14.94 -41.47
N ASP A 128 14.14 -16.17 -41.92
CA ASP A 128 13.62 -16.63 -43.20
C ASP A 128 12.08 -16.59 -43.27
N GLY A 129 11.56 -15.91 -44.28
CA GLY A 129 10.13 -15.62 -44.42
C GLY A 129 9.54 -14.70 -43.33
N VAL A 130 10.37 -14.03 -42.51
CA VAL A 130 9.94 -13.11 -41.45
C VAL A 130 10.35 -11.68 -41.81
N THR A 131 9.39 -10.77 -41.81
CA THR A 131 9.59 -9.34 -42.07
C THR A 131 9.29 -8.52 -40.82
N PRO A 132 10.28 -7.87 -40.19
CA PRO A 132 10.03 -6.91 -39.11
C PRO A 132 9.15 -5.75 -39.58
N ILE A 133 8.03 -5.52 -38.91
CA ILE A 133 7.09 -4.44 -39.21
C ILE A 133 7.36 -3.21 -38.34
N LEU A 134 7.58 -3.43 -37.04
CA LEU A 134 7.90 -2.38 -36.07
C LEU A 134 9.24 -2.69 -35.41
N SER A 135 10.20 -1.78 -35.56
CA SER A 135 11.55 -1.93 -35.01
C SER A 135 12.03 -0.63 -34.37
N ALA A 136 12.69 -0.74 -33.21
CA ALA A 136 13.24 0.40 -32.48
C ALA A 136 14.45 -0.04 -31.64
N HIS A 137 15.25 0.94 -31.19
CA HIS A 137 16.38 0.71 -30.29
C HIS A 137 15.91 0.86 -28.84
N PRO A 138 15.90 -0.21 -28.03
CA PRO A 138 15.61 -0.09 -26.62
C PRO A 138 16.70 0.74 -25.94
N PRO A 139 16.35 1.74 -25.12
CA PRO A 139 17.34 2.48 -24.35
C PRO A 139 17.98 1.61 -23.25
N GLU A 140 19.21 1.92 -22.84
CA GLU A 140 19.93 1.13 -21.80
C GLU A 140 19.16 1.00 -20.48
N ASP A 141 18.27 1.95 -20.17
CA ASP A 141 17.44 1.90 -18.97
C ASP A 141 16.37 0.80 -18.97
N THR A 142 16.08 0.21 -20.13
CA THR A 142 15.27 -1.02 -20.22
C THR A 142 15.92 -2.19 -19.51
N MET A 143 17.24 -2.16 -19.30
CA MET A 143 18.03 -3.24 -18.67
C MET A 143 18.28 -3.03 -17.17
N ARG A 144 17.55 -2.15 -16.47
CA ARG A 144 17.79 -1.87 -15.04
C ARG A 144 17.42 -3.01 -14.09
N ARG A 145 16.46 -3.85 -14.46
CA ARG A 145 16.02 -5.00 -13.65
C ARG A 145 17.14 -6.07 -13.61
N PRO A 146 17.33 -6.82 -12.52
CA PRO A 146 18.26 -7.96 -12.49
C PRO A 146 17.94 -9.02 -13.53
N ASP A 147 18.90 -9.90 -13.84
CA ASP A 147 18.65 -11.01 -14.77
C ASP A 147 17.58 -11.96 -14.23
N GLY A 148 16.69 -12.38 -15.11
CA GLY A 148 15.53 -13.18 -14.75
C GLY A 148 14.68 -13.56 -15.95
N PRO A 149 13.61 -14.33 -15.74
CA PRO A 149 12.81 -14.92 -16.82
C PRO A 149 12.23 -13.92 -17.83
N HIS A 150 11.96 -12.67 -17.40
CA HIS A 150 11.40 -11.63 -18.28
C HIS A 150 12.12 -10.28 -18.20
N SER A 151 13.17 -10.18 -17.39
CA SER A 151 13.79 -8.90 -17.03
C SER A 151 15.14 -8.63 -17.70
N GLY A 152 15.94 -9.67 -17.98
CA GLY A 152 17.27 -9.53 -18.56
C GLY A 152 18.09 -10.81 -18.57
N ASN A 153 19.09 -10.86 -19.45
CA ASN A 153 20.17 -11.84 -19.42
C ASN A 153 21.42 -11.21 -20.09
N PRO A 154 22.61 -11.83 -19.99
CA PRO A 154 23.84 -11.26 -20.55
C PRO A 154 23.78 -11.04 -22.07
N ALA A 155 23.03 -11.86 -22.82
CA ALA A 155 22.89 -11.70 -24.26
C ALA A 155 22.05 -10.47 -24.61
N VAL A 156 20.91 -10.28 -23.94
CA VAL A 156 20.01 -9.12 -24.14
C VAL A 156 20.73 -7.83 -23.76
N ARG A 157 21.41 -7.81 -22.62
CA ARG A 157 22.17 -6.63 -22.18
C ARG A 157 23.25 -6.25 -23.17
N LYS A 158 23.96 -7.24 -23.70
CA LYS A 158 24.96 -7.03 -24.74
C LYS A 158 24.33 -6.47 -26.02
N ALA A 159 23.18 -7.01 -26.45
CA ALA A 159 22.46 -6.51 -27.62
C ALA A 159 22.02 -5.04 -27.44
N VAL A 160 21.46 -4.69 -26.29
CA VAL A 160 21.06 -3.30 -25.96
C VAL A 160 22.28 -2.38 -25.87
N ALA A 161 23.35 -2.79 -25.19
CA ALA A 161 24.59 -2.00 -25.07
C ALA A 161 25.29 -1.79 -26.43
N ASN A 162 25.16 -2.73 -27.36
CA ASN A 162 25.63 -2.61 -28.73
C ASN A 162 24.72 -1.71 -29.59
N GLY A 163 23.58 -1.27 -29.07
CA GLY A 163 22.57 -0.53 -29.84
C GLY A 163 21.92 -1.39 -30.93
N GLU A 164 21.81 -2.70 -30.74
CA GLU A 164 21.17 -3.59 -31.71
C GLU A 164 19.67 -3.27 -31.82
N ILE A 165 19.19 -3.12 -33.05
CA ILE A 165 17.77 -2.85 -33.31
C ILE A 165 16.93 -4.07 -32.91
N GLN A 166 15.80 -3.83 -32.27
CA GLN A 166 14.88 -4.87 -31.82
C GLN A 166 13.54 -4.78 -32.56
N HIS A 167 12.81 -5.90 -32.63
CA HIS A 167 11.59 -6.05 -33.43
C HIS A 167 10.39 -6.32 -32.53
N MET A 168 9.46 -5.36 -32.46
CA MET A 168 8.28 -5.39 -31.59
C MET A 168 7.03 -5.88 -32.30
N ALA A 169 7.05 -5.89 -33.63
CA ALA A 169 6.04 -6.53 -34.46
C ALA A 169 6.66 -7.09 -35.73
N TRP A 170 6.18 -8.23 -36.21
CA TRP A 170 6.73 -8.90 -37.39
C TRP A 170 5.66 -9.72 -38.10
N ALA A 171 5.79 -9.80 -39.43
CA ALA A 171 4.99 -10.65 -40.29
C ALA A 171 5.77 -11.91 -40.65
N ALA A 172 5.11 -13.05 -40.71
CA ALA A 172 5.70 -14.29 -41.16
C ALA A 172 4.86 -14.89 -42.29
N GLN A 173 5.52 -15.36 -43.34
CA GLN A 173 4.90 -16.18 -44.36
C GLN A 173 5.43 -17.61 -44.26
N ARG A 174 4.52 -18.57 -44.38
CA ARG A 174 4.81 -20.00 -44.32
C ARG A 174 4.79 -20.62 -45.71
N ASP A 175 5.47 -21.75 -45.83
CA ASP A 175 5.32 -22.63 -46.98
C ASP A 175 3.86 -23.08 -47.10
N GLY A 176 3.31 -23.02 -48.31
CA GLY A 176 1.88 -23.26 -48.56
C GLY A 176 1.00 -22.01 -48.45
N GLY A 177 1.58 -20.85 -48.15
CA GLY A 177 0.91 -19.54 -48.27
C GLY A 177 0.34 -18.98 -46.97
N GLY A 178 0.30 -19.76 -45.88
CA GLY A 178 -0.18 -19.31 -44.57
C GLY A 178 0.58 -18.10 -44.03
N ARG A 179 -0.10 -17.24 -43.28
CA ARG A 179 0.42 -15.96 -42.81
C ARG A 179 0.33 -15.86 -41.28
N GLY A 180 1.31 -15.21 -40.67
CA GLY A 180 1.41 -15.05 -39.23
C GLY A 180 1.82 -13.63 -38.84
N PHE A 181 1.40 -13.15 -37.68
CA PHE A 181 1.80 -11.86 -37.16
C PHE A 181 1.99 -11.93 -35.64
N GLY A 182 3.17 -11.53 -35.19
CA GLY A 182 3.44 -11.31 -33.77
C GLY A 182 3.47 -9.82 -33.46
N PHE A 183 2.82 -9.41 -32.37
CA PHE A 183 2.77 -8.03 -31.91
C PHE A 183 2.92 -7.99 -30.40
N THR A 184 3.94 -7.29 -29.91
CA THR A 184 4.30 -7.32 -28.48
C THR A 184 3.57 -6.27 -27.64
N GLY A 185 3.02 -5.24 -28.28
CA GLY A 185 2.27 -4.18 -27.59
C GLY A 185 0.84 -4.59 -27.25
N GLY A 186 0.14 -3.74 -26.51
CA GLY A 186 -1.24 -3.96 -26.08
C GLY A 186 -1.42 -3.99 -24.56
N HIS A 187 -0.34 -3.80 -23.78
CA HIS A 187 -0.40 -3.76 -22.32
C HIS A 187 -1.31 -2.63 -21.84
N PHE A 188 -1.08 -1.42 -22.36
CA PHE A 188 -1.92 -0.27 -22.06
C PHE A 188 -3.08 -0.19 -23.06
N HIS A 189 -4.29 -0.49 -22.58
CA HIS A 189 -5.53 -0.45 -23.37
C HIS A 189 -5.68 0.85 -24.17
N TRP A 190 -5.24 1.98 -23.61
CA TRP A 190 -5.39 3.28 -24.23
C TRP A 190 -4.51 3.56 -25.43
N ASN A 191 -3.51 2.71 -25.69
CA ASN A 191 -2.76 2.77 -26.93
C ASN A 191 -3.63 2.48 -28.16
N TRP A 192 -4.80 1.84 -27.98
CA TRP A 192 -5.82 1.70 -29.04
C TRP A 192 -6.43 3.04 -29.47
N ALA A 193 -6.27 4.13 -28.72
CA ALA A 193 -6.66 5.46 -29.17
C ALA A 193 -5.78 5.97 -30.33
N ASP A 194 -4.53 5.50 -30.45
CA ASP A 194 -3.64 5.92 -31.52
C ASP A 194 -4.04 5.27 -32.86
N PRO A 195 -4.26 6.07 -33.93
CA PRO A 195 -4.72 5.55 -35.21
C PRO A 195 -3.66 4.70 -35.93
N ASN A 196 -2.36 4.93 -35.70
CA ASN A 196 -1.29 4.13 -36.33
C ASN A 196 -1.09 2.80 -35.60
N PHE A 197 -1.20 2.79 -34.27
CA PHE A 197 -1.19 1.56 -33.47
C PHE A 197 -2.31 0.61 -33.90
N ARG A 198 -3.55 1.12 -34.02
CA ARG A 198 -4.68 0.35 -34.58
C ARG A 198 -4.47 -0.05 -36.03
N LYS A 199 -3.95 0.84 -36.88
CA LYS A 199 -3.77 0.56 -38.31
C LYS A 199 -2.78 -0.58 -38.56
N VAL A 200 -1.68 -0.65 -37.79
CA VAL A 200 -0.75 -1.79 -37.88
C VAL A 200 -1.49 -3.10 -37.59
N MET A 201 -2.28 -3.14 -36.52
CA MET A 201 -3.04 -4.34 -36.14
C MET A 201 -4.10 -4.72 -37.19
N LEU A 202 -4.91 -3.76 -37.63
CA LEU A 202 -5.97 -4.01 -38.62
C LEU A 202 -5.41 -4.43 -39.98
N ASN A 203 -4.32 -3.81 -40.42
CA ASN A 203 -3.63 -4.24 -41.63
C ASN A 203 -3.08 -5.66 -41.50
N ALA A 204 -2.57 -6.04 -40.32
CA ALA A 204 -2.10 -7.39 -40.05
C ALA A 204 -3.23 -8.43 -40.06
N ILE A 205 -4.39 -8.12 -39.48
CA ILE A 205 -5.56 -9.00 -39.52
C ILE A 205 -6.03 -9.21 -40.95
N VAL A 206 -6.19 -8.15 -41.74
CA VAL A 206 -6.56 -8.26 -43.17
C VAL A 206 -5.54 -9.06 -43.95
N TRP A 207 -4.25 -8.76 -43.76
CA TRP A 207 -3.19 -9.45 -44.47
C TRP A 207 -3.13 -10.94 -44.09
N THR A 208 -3.26 -11.29 -42.81
CA THR A 208 -3.24 -12.69 -42.36
C THR A 208 -4.47 -13.47 -42.82
N ALA A 209 -5.62 -12.81 -42.98
CA ALA A 209 -6.83 -13.35 -43.60
C ALA A 209 -6.76 -13.42 -45.14
N HIS A 210 -5.57 -13.29 -45.75
CA HIS A 210 -5.34 -13.27 -47.20
C HIS A 210 -5.99 -12.11 -47.97
N GLY A 211 -6.54 -11.13 -47.27
CA GLY A 211 -7.12 -9.93 -47.85
C GLY A 211 -6.10 -8.96 -48.43
N GLU A 212 -6.57 -8.05 -49.30
CA GLU A 212 -5.76 -6.95 -49.82
C GLU A 212 -5.82 -5.75 -48.87
N VAL A 213 -4.69 -5.40 -48.25
CA VAL A 213 -4.59 -4.18 -47.43
C VAL A 213 -4.63 -2.95 -48.35
N PRO A 214 -5.57 -1.99 -48.15
CA PRO A 214 -5.66 -0.79 -48.97
C PRO A 214 -4.36 0.03 -48.98
N ALA A 215 -4.11 0.79 -50.04
CA ALA A 215 -2.91 1.64 -50.14
C ALA A 215 -2.78 2.67 -48.99
N ALA A 216 -3.91 3.17 -48.47
CA ALA A 216 -3.97 4.07 -47.32
C ALA A 216 -3.98 3.35 -45.95
N GLY A 217 -3.89 2.02 -45.95
CA GLY A 217 -4.16 1.16 -44.81
C GLY A 217 -5.65 1.02 -44.51
N VAL A 218 -5.99 0.07 -43.65
CA VAL A 218 -7.31 -0.08 -43.06
C VAL A 218 -7.51 1.04 -42.04
N SER A 219 -8.57 1.81 -42.24
CA SER A 219 -8.98 2.86 -41.30
C SER A 219 -10.26 2.44 -40.60
N THR A 220 -10.36 2.83 -39.34
CA THR A 220 -11.60 2.78 -38.56
C THR A 220 -11.91 4.19 -38.10
N GLU A 221 -13.16 4.45 -37.74
CA GLU A 221 -13.48 5.68 -37.00
C GLU A 221 -12.66 5.71 -35.70
N ASP A 222 -12.32 6.89 -35.23
CA ASP A 222 -11.68 7.02 -33.92
C ASP A 222 -12.65 6.49 -32.85
N PRO A 223 -12.18 5.63 -31.94
CA PRO A 223 -13.06 5.04 -30.96
C PRO A 223 -13.56 6.16 -30.06
N THR A 224 -14.84 6.13 -29.72
CA THR A 224 -15.37 7.06 -28.75
C THR A 224 -14.70 6.80 -27.40
N GLN A 225 -14.73 7.80 -26.52
CA GLN A 225 -14.26 7.62 -25.15
C GLN A 225 -14.99 6.47 -24.46
N GLU A 226 -16.30 6.34 -24.65
CA GLU A 226 -17.10 5.21 -24.15
C GLU A 226 -16.60 3.85 -24.67
N GLN A 227 -16.18 3.78 -25.94
CA GLN A 227 -15.63 2.56 -26.53
C GLN A 227 -14.22 2.21 -26.01
N LEU A 228 -13.39 3.20 -25.71
CA LEU A 228 -12.09 3.00 -25.05
C LEU A 228 -12.22 2.70 -23.55
N GLU A 229 -13.34 3.11 -22.94
CA GLU A 229 -13.64 2.81 -21.54
C GLU A 229 -14.31 1.45 -21.36
N ALA A 230 -14.92 0.91 -22.42
CA ALA A 230 -15.54 -0.42 -22.40
C ALA A 230 -14.47 -1.53 -22.37
N ASN A 231 -14.66 -2.51 -21.48
CA ASN A 231 -13.78 -3.68 -21.35
C ASN A 231 -12.30 -3.36 -21.02
N GLN A 232 -12.02 -2.23 -20.36
CA GLN A 232 -10.72 -1.94 -19.77
C GLN A 232 -10.64 -2.44 -18.31
N ASP A 233 -9.48 -2.98 -17.92
CA ASP A 233 -9.17 -3.32 -16.52
C ASP A 233 -8.47 -2.15 -15.77
N GLU A 234 -7.92 -1.21 -16.55
CA GLU A 234 -7.17 -0.01 -16.12
C GLU A 234 -8.09 1.24 -16.07
N PRO A 235 -7.79 2.29 -15.27
CA PRO A 235 -8.58 3.53 -15.23
C PRO A 235 -8.36 4.46 -16.45
N ASN A 236 -9.38 5.27 -16.78
CA ASN A 236 -9.40 6.21 -17.91
C ASN A 236 -8.27 7.30 -17.85
N PRO A 237 -7.35 7.40 -18.85
CA PRO A 237 -6.28 8.37 -18.98
C PRO A 237 -6.66 9.62 -19.77
N SER A 238 -7.90 9.81 -20.22
CA SER A 238 -8.42 11.15 -20.53
C SER A 238 -8.51 12.03 -19.27
N ILE A 239 -8.41 11.40 -18.08
CA ILE A 239 -8.16 12.02 -16.77
C ILE A 239 -6.64 12.13 -16.46
N ALA A 240 -5.77 11.42 -17.18
CA ALA A 240 -4.32 11.45 -17.01
C ALA A 240 -3.68 12.58 -17.82
N LYS A 241 -3.49 13.73 -17.18
CA LYS A 241 -2.58 14.78 -17.68
C LYS A 241 -1.21 14.17 -17.99
N LYS A 242 -0.71 14.39 -19.22
CA LYS A 242 0.67 14.14 -19.68
C LYS A 242 1.68 14.14 -18.52
N GLU A 243 2.17 12.96 -18.16
CA GLU A 243 3.29 12.80 -17.25
C GLU A 243 4.52 13.52 -17.84
N LYS A 244 4.91 14.61 -17.20
CA LYS A 244 6.29 15.06 -17.28
C LYS A 244 7.08 14.12 -16.37
N LYS A 245 8.10 13.45 -16.90
CA LYS A 245 9.14 12.77 -16.10
C LYS A 245 9.55 13.70 -14.95
N GLY A 246 9.18 13.33 -13.73
CA GLY A 246 9.59 14.02 -12.52
C GLY A 246 11.10 13.94 -12.38
N LYS A 247 11.81 15.04 -12.65
CA LYS A 247 13.12 15.31 -12.05
C LYS A 247 13.22 16.77 -11.65
N LYS A 248 13.03 17.03 -10.36
CA LYS A 248 13.98 17.74 -9.49
C LYS A 248 13.50 17.57 -8.04
N ILE A 249 14.27 16.81 -7.26
CA ILE A 249 14.29 16.95 -5.80
C ILE A 249 14.58 18.42 -5.53
N MET A 250 13.67 19.13 -4.85
CA MET A 250 14.01 20.44 -4.29
C MET A 250 14.85 20.20 -3.04
N ARG A 251 16.17 20.34 -3.19
CA ARG A 251 17.09 20.50 -2.06
C ARG A 251 17.17 21.99 -1.74
N THR A 252 16.57 22.39 -0.64
CA THR A 252 16.98 23.58 0.11
C THR A 252 17.23 23.12 1.53
N VAL A 253 18.43 22.56 1.75
CA VAL A 253 19.03 22.53 3.09
C VAL A 253 19.85 23.80 3.13
N VAL A 254 19.45 24.77 3.97
CA VAL A 254 20.27 25.95 4.23
C VAL A 254 21.46 25.53 5.07
N ASP A 255 22.67 25.82 4.57
CA ASP A 255 23.94 25.55 5.23
C ASP A 255 23.97 26.11 6.66
N ARG A 256 23.95 25.23 7.68
CA ARG A 256 24.69 25.48 8.92
C ARG A 256 25.99 24.68 8.84
N GLU A 257 27.10 25.44 8.86
CA GLU A 257 28.46 25.02 8.58
C GLU A 257 28.83 23.62 9.10
N VAL A 258 28.73 22.62 8.23
CA VAL A 258 29.60 21.46 8.24
C VAL A 258 30.04 21.22 6.81
N ALA A 259 31.34 21.42 6.59
CA ALA A 259 32.02 21.38 5.29
C ALA A 259 31.36 20.44 4.27
N THR A 260 30.86 21.06 3.20
CA THR A 260 30.35 20.39 2.00
C THR A 260 31.37 19.37 1.49
N LYS A 261 30.97 18.10 1.32
CA LYS A 261 31.74 17.16 0.49
C LYS A 261 31.23 17.23 -0.95
N PRO A 262 32.13 17.48 -1.93
CA PRO A 262 31.78 17.64 -3.34
C PRO A 262 31.43 16.30 -3.99
N LYS A 263 30.64 16.35 -5.08
CA LYS A 263 30.63 15.28 -6.08
C LYS A 263 32.09 15.02 -6.50
N SER A 264 32.54 13.78 -6.38
CA SER A 264 33.94 13.41 -6.60
C SER A 264 34.31 13.54 -8.09
N ASP A 265 35.15 14.53 -8.42
CA ASP A 265 35.94 14.58 -9.66
C ASP A 265 37.14 13.61 -9.62
N ALA A 266 37.08 12.53 -8.82
CA ALA A 266 38.21 11.61 -8.64
C ALA A 266 38.46 10.81 -9.92
N LYS A 267 39.67 10.95 -10.47
CA LYS A 267 40.13 10.15 -11.60
C LYS A 267 40.60 8.81 -11.06
N ARG A 268 39.95 7.73 -11.48
CA ARG A 268 40.41 6.36 -11.19
C ARG A 268 41.68 6.09 -12.00
N LEU A 269 42.81 6.02 -11.30
CA LEU A 269 44.13 5.77 -11.88
C LEU A 269 44.37 4.28 -12.16
N PHE A 270 43.72 3.40 -11.38
CA PHE A 270 43.81 1.95 -11.53
C PHE A 270 42.54 1.26 -11.03
N LEU A 271 42.20 0.13 -11.65
CA LEU A 271 41.21 -0.84 -11.18
C LEU A 271 41.71 -2.24 -11.58
N SER A 272 41.73 -3.17 -10.63
CA SER A 272 42.03 -4.57 -10.91
C SER A 272 40.81 -5.31 -11.47
N ASP A 273 41.07 -6.40 -12.19
CA ASP A 273 40.10 -7.50 -12.28
C ASP A 273 39.79 -8.06 -10.87
N PRO A 274 38.66 -8.78 -10.68
CA PRO A 274 38.36 -9.42 -9.41
C PRO A 274 39.49 -10.36 -8.96
N VAL A 275 39.87 -10.25 -7.69
CA VAL A 275 40.84 -11.10 -7.01
C VAL A 275 40.08 -12.09 -6.14
N ASN A 276 40.15 -13.36 -6.49
CA ASN A 276 39.56 -14.49 -5.75
C ASN A 276 40.61 -15.60 -5.55
N LYS A 277 40.21 -16.71 -4.91
CA LYS A 277 41.10 -17.89 -4.69
C LYS A 277 41.65 -18.55 -5.96
N LYS A 278 41.05 -18.29 -7.13
CA LYS A 278 41.53 -18.81 -8.43
C LYS A 278 42.53 -17.86 -9.08
N THR A 279 42.64 -16.62 -8.61
CA THR A 279 43.66 -15.68 -9.07
C THR A 279 45.06 -16.21 -8.72
N PRO A 280 46.02 -16.29 -9.66
CA PRO A 280 47.37 -16.76 -9.39
C PRO A 280 48.03 -16.01 -8.21
N GLY A 281 48.43 -16.74 -7.17
CA GLY A 281 48.98 -16.16 -5.94
C GLY A 281 47.99 -15.32 -5.12
N ILE A 282 46.68 -15.47 -5.38
CA ILE A 282 45.54 -14.79 -4.72
C ILE A 282 45.77 -13.28 -4.59
N SER A 283 46.41 -12.70 -5.59
CA SER A 283 46.81 -11.29 -5.59
C SER A 283 47.03 -10.74 -6.99
N VAL A 284 47.09 -9.42 -7.07
CA VAL A 284 47.34 -8.64 -8.28
C VAL A 284 48.48 -7.65 -8.01
N ALA A 285 49.38 -7.51 -8.98
CA ALA A 285 50.41 -6.48 -8.96
C ALA A 285 49.80 -5.13 -9.37
N ILE A 286 50.11 -4.09 -8.62
CA ILE A 286 49.59 -2.73 -8.82
C ILE A 286 50.78 -1.82 -9.05
N ASP A 287 50.85 -1.20 -10.23
CA ASP A 287 51.93 -0.28 -10.61
C ASP A 287 51.35 0.87 -11.44
N VAL A 288 51.23 2.05 -10.80
CA VAL A 288 50.35 3.13 -11.27
C VAL A 288 51.09 4.47 -11.29
N PRO A 289 51.15 5.17 -12.44
CA PRO A 289 51.66 6.54 -12.49
C PRO A 289 50.67 7.50 -11.82
N LEU A 290 51.17 8.38 -10.96
CA LEU A 290 50.37 9.34 -10.18
C LEU A 290 50.21 10.70 -10.89
N GLY A 291 51.08 11.02 -11.86
CA GLY A 291 51.03 12.30 -12.58
C GLY A 291 51.13 13.49 -11.62
N ASP A 292 50.27 14.50 -11.81
CA ASP A 292 50.21 15.70 -10.97
C ASP A 292 49.38 15.52 -9.68
N ALA A 293 49.06 14.28 -9.30
CA ALA A 293 48.25 14.00 -8.11
C ALA A 293 48.94 14.52 -6.84
N LYS A 294 48.20 15.25 -6.00
CA LYS A 294 48.66 15.71 -4.68
C LYS A 294 48.26 14.77 -3.56
N GLN A 295 47.33 13.86 -3.84
CA GLN A 295 46.80 12.89 -2.89
C GLN A 295 46.67 11.52 -3.55
N LEU A 296 46.70 10.48 -2.73
CA LEU A 296 46.56 9.09 -3.15
C LEU A 296 45.45 8.43 -2.33
N PHE A 297 44.49 7.82 -3.01
CA PHE A 297 43.42 7.05 -2.36
C PHE A 297 43.45 5.60 -2.83
N LEU A 298 43.54 4.68 -1.87
CA LEU A 298 43.50 3.24 -2.07
C LEU A 298 42.11 2.74 -1.70
N ALA A 299 41.45 2.03 -2.60
CA ALA A 299 40.12 1.50 -2.36
C ALA A 299 40.02 0.00 -2.64
N VAL A 300 39.27 -0.72 -1.80
CA VAL A 300 38.89 -2.11 -2.05
C VAL A 300 37.37 -2.19 -2.10
N THR A 301 36.81 -2.80 -3.14
CA THR A 301 35.36 -3.03 -3.30
C THR A 301 35.05 -4.50 -3.49
N ASP A 302 33.77 -4.86 -3.42
CA ASP A 302 33.28 -6.21 -3.78
C ASP A 302 33.66 -6.54 -5.24
N GLY A 303 33.98 -7.80 -5.47
CA GLY A 303 34.25 -8.38 -6.78
C GLY A 303 33.00 -8.65 -7.61
N GLY A 304 31.86 -8.83 -6.93
CA GLY A 304 30.55 -9.09 -7.52
C GLY A 304 29.77 -10.23 -6.85
N ASN A 305 30.19 -10.68 -5.67
CA ASN A 305 29.59 -11.81 -4.95
C ASN A 305 29.13 -11.43 -3.53
N GLY A 306 29.16 -10.13 -3.19
CA GLY A 306 28.82 -9.59 -1.89
C GLY A 306 29.98 -9.67 -0.90
N TYR A 307 29.93 -8.83 0.14
CA TYR A 307 31.06 -8.52 1.02
C TYR A 307 31.47 -9.62 2.02
N SER A 308 31.01 -10.86 1.86
CA SER A 308 31.22 -11.91 2.86
C SER A 308 32.66 -12.43 2.85
N CYS A 309 33.40 -12.17 3.93
CA CYS A 309 34.77 -12.65 4.14
C CYS A 309 35.81 -12.01 3.19
N ASP A 310 35.49 -10.81 2.67
CA ASP A 310 36.30 -9.99 1.76
C ASP A 310 37.41 -9.20 2.48
N TRP A 311 38.27 -9.92 3.17
CA TRP A 311 39.44 -9.36 3.82
C TRP A 311 40.54 -9.19 2.77
N ALA A 312 41.17 -8.02 2.77
CA ALA A 312 42.11 -7.63 1.72
C ALA A 312 43.34 -6.93 2.31
N ASP A 313 44.47 -7.15 1.67
CA ASP A 313 45.76 -6.60 2.04
C ASP A 313 46.34 -5.77 0.90
N TRP A 314 46.71 -4.52 1.21
CA TRP A 314 47.69 -3.77 0.43
C TRP A 314 49.08 -4.18 0.90
N ALA A 315 49.67 -5.18 0.25
CA ALA A 315 50.99 -5.71 0.58
C ALA A 315 52.11 -4.87 -0.06
N GLU A 316 53.13 -4.58 0.76
CA GLU A 316 54.34 -3.84 0.39
C GLU A 316 54.08 -2.47 -0.32
N PRO A 317 53.08 -1.66 0.09
CA PRO A 317 52.72 -0.45 -0.65
C PRO A 317 53.83 0.60 -0.52
N ARG A 318 54.25 1.15 -1.65
CA ARG A 318 55.37 2.10 -1.74
C ARG A 318 55.15 3.17 -2.81
N LEU A 319 55.77 4.32 -2.58
CA LEU A 319 55.88 5.44 -3.50
C LEU A 319 57.28 5.43 -4.14
N VAL A 320 57.36 5.67 -5.43
CA VAL A 320 58.60 5.71 -6.22
C VAL A 320 58.63 7.02 -7.01
N GLY A 321 59.80 7.63 -7.14
CA GLY A 321 60.03 8.77 -8.03
C GLY A 321 61.46 9.31 -7.92
N PRO A 322 61.73 10.53 -8.43
CA PRO A 322 63.04 11.16 -8.38
C PRO A 322 63.65 11.31 -6.97
N ALA A 323 62.81 11.34 -5.92
CA ALA A 323 63.26 11.39 -4.52
C ALA A 323 63.68 10.02 -3.95
N GLY A 324 63.56 8.93 -4.72
CA GLY A 324 63.87 7.57 -4.31
C GLY A 324 62.61 6.73 -4.08
N GLU A 325 62.68 5.81 -3.11
CA GLU A 325 61.58 4.91 -2.74
C GLU A 325 61.19 5.12 -1.27
N MET A 326 59.89 5.16 -0.99
CA MET A 326 59.33 5.31 0.36
C MET A 326 58.21 4.31 0.60
N LYS A 327 58.16 3.68 1.78
CA LYS A 327 57.01 2.84 2.17
C LYS A 327 55.80 3.72 2.47
N LEU A 328 54.64 3.36 1.92
CA LEU A 328 53.41 4.07 2.22
C LEU A 328 52.99 3.90 3.69
N THR A 329 53.38 2.79 4.33
CA THR A 329 53.15 2.53 5.76
C THR A 329 53.92 3.46 6.70
N ASP A 330 54.94 4.17 6.21
CA ASP A 330 55.68 5.16 6.99
C ASP A 330 54.96 6.53 6.98
N LEU A 331 53.96 6.69 6.10
CA LEU A 331 53.09 7.86 6.05
C LEU A 331 51.85 7.64 6.91
N LYS A 332 51.43 8.70 7.61
CA LYS A 332 50.14 8.72 8.30
C LYS A 332 49.05 9.03 7.27
N TRP A 333 48.05 8.16 7.15
CA TRP A 333 46.88 8.45 6.32
C TRP A 333 46.10 9.65 6.88
N LYS A 334 45.49 10.40 5.97
CA LYS A 334 44.53 11.46 6.27
C LYS A 334 43.13 10.90 6.54
N HIS A 335 42.80 9.77 5.90
CA HIS A 335 41.52 9.10 6.01
C HIS A 335 41.71 7.58 5.88
N ALA A 336 40.93 6.80 6.63
CA ALA A 336 40.85 5.35 6.47
C ALA A 336 39.46 4.86 6.91
N SER A 337 38.81 4.05 6.08
CA SER A 337 37.53 3.41 6.36
C SER A 337 37.52 1.97 5.85
N SER A 338 36.70 1.11 6.46
CA SER A 338 36.51 -0.27 6.03
C SER A 338 35.12 -0.76 6.46
N GLY A 339 34.48 -1.58 5.63
CA GLY A 339 33.12 -2.09 5.85
C GLY A 339 32.99 -3.08 7.00
N PHE A 340 34.10 -3.73 7.39
CA PHE A 340 34.15 -4.60 8.54
C PHE A 340 35.55 -4.56 9.18
N GLY A 341 35.61 -4.53 10.52
CA GLY A 341 36.88 -4.41 11.25
C GLY A 341 37.48 -3.01 11.16
N GLN A 342 38.81 -2.92 11.24
CA GLN A 342 39.56 -1.66 11.16
C GLN A 342 40.67 -1.77 10.12
N VAL A 343 40.95 -0.66 9.42
CA VAL A 343 42.18 -0.51 8.63
C VAL A 343 43.38 -0.49 9.57
N ARG A 344 44.37 -1.38 9.36
CA ARG A 344 45.53 -1.50 10.24
C ARG A 344 46.83 -1.60 9.46
N VAL A 345 47.86 -0.88 9.92
CA VAL A 345 49.24 -1.07 9.44
C VAL A 345 49.82 -2.34 10.07
N GLY A 346 50.37 -3.23 9.26
CA GLY A 346 51.07 -4.45 9.71
C GLY A 346 50.16 -5.55 10.28
N LYS A 347 48.84 -5.37 10.25
CA LYS A 347 47.84 -6.35 10.72
C LYS A 347 46.65 -6.38 9.76
N ASN A 348 45.99 -7.53 9.67
CA ASN A 348 44.76 -7.67 8.87
C ASN A 348 43.54 -6.99 9.55
N ALA A 349 42.38 -6.97 8.88
CA ALA A 349 41.17 -6.29 9.36
C ALA A 349 40.73 -6.71 10.78
N GLY A 350 40.93 -7.98 11.13
CA GLY A 350 40.65 -8.56 12.45
C GLY A 350 41.76 -8.40 13.49
N GLY A 351 42.91 -7.82 13.14
CA GLY A 351 44.03 -7.59 14.06
C GLY A 351 45.07 -8.71 14.16
N GLY A 352 44.98 -9.74 13.31
CA GLY A 352 45.97 -10.81 13.12
C GLY A 352 47.10 -10.43 12.14
N PRO A 353 48.02 -11.37 11.86
CA PRO A 353 49.12 -11.14 10.91
C PRO A 353 48.63 -11.08 9.46
N LEU A 354 49.20 -10.16 8.66
CA LEU A 354 48.94 -10.03 7.22
C LEU A 354 49.48 -11.25 6.46
N ARG A 355 48.62 -11.93 5.72
CA ARG A 355 48.99 -13.13 4.95
C ARG A 355 48.20 -13.23 3.66
N ILE A 356 48.91 -13.42 2.55
CA ILE A 356 48.32 -13.68 1.24
C ILE A 356 48.85 -15.04 0.76
N ASP A 357 47.97 -15.92 0.30
CA ASP A 357 48.32 -17.25 -0.22
C ASP A 357 49.19 -18.06 0.79
N GLY A 358 48.85 -17.96 2.08
CA GLY A 358 49.53 -18.62 3.19
C GLY A 358 50.91 -18.05 3.54
N LYS A 359 51.39 -17.04 2.80
CA LYS A 359 52.70 -16.40 2.99
C LYS A 359 52.57 -15.11 3.79
N ALA A 360 53.50 -14.87 4.70
CA ALA A 360 53.53 -13.64 5.48
C ALA A 360 53.84 -12.44 4.59
N VAL A 361 53.08 -11.36 4.76
CA VAL A 361 53.36 -10.06 4.15
C VAL A 361 54.32 -9.30 5.07
N PRO A 362 55.54 -8.92 4.62
CA PRO A 362 56.55 -8.29 5.47
C PRO A 362 56.12 -6.95 6.08
N TYR A 363 55.38 -6.15 5.33
CA TYR A 363 54.70 -4.94 5.77
C TYR A 363 53.56 -4.61 4.79
N GLY A 364 52.49 -3.99 5.28
CA GLY A 364 51.33 -3.69 4.47
C GLY A 364 50.21 -3.05 5.28
N ILE A 365 49.06 -2.90 4.65
CA ILE A 365 47.86 -2.35 5.28
C ILE A 365 46.70 -3.33 5.04
N GLY A 366 46.15 -3.88 6.12
CA GLY A 366 45.03 -4.79 6.07
C GLY A 366 43.69 -4.06 6.17
N THR A 367 42.69 -4.53 5.44
CA THR A 367 41.37 -3.92 5.31
C THR A 367 40.30 -4.97 4.95
N HIS A 368 39.04 -4.53 4.84
CA HIS A 368 37.90 -5.29 4.35
C HIS A 368 37.09 -4.46 3.33
N ALA A 369 36.52 -5.09 2.31
CA ALA A 369 35.67 -4.41 1.33
C ALA A 369 34.26 -4.04 1.89
N PRO A 370 33.68 -2.87 1.57
CA PRO A 370 34.31 -1.74 0.90
C PRO A 370 35.29 -1.02 1.85
N SER A 371 36.39 -0.48 1.32
CA SER A 371 37.31 0.38 2.10
C SER A 371 37.93 1.49 1.28
N VAL A 372 38.30 2.59 1.93
CA VAL A 372 39.05 3.72 1.34
C VAL A 372 40.13 4.19 2.30
N ILE A 373 41.36 4.37 1.82
CA ILE A 373 42.50 4.89 2.59
C ILE A 373 43.14 6.04 1.80
N GLY A 374 43.21 7.23 2.39
CA GLY A 374 43.70 8.44 1.73
C GLY A 374 45.00 8.97 2.34
N PHE A 375 45.97 9.34 1.50
CA PHE A 375 47.26 9.90 1.88
C PHE A 375 47.52 11.23 1.14
N ASP A 376 48.25 12.15 1.79
CA ASP A 376 48.86 13.28 1.09
C ASP A 376 50.21 12.83 0.50
N LEU A 377 50.47 13.17 -0.76
CA LEU A 377 51.69 12.73 -1.48
C LEU A 377 52.85 13.69 -1.21
N PRO A 378 54.02 13.21 -0.74
CA PRO A 378 55.22 14.03 -0.66
C PRO A 378 55.75 14.39 -2.06
N ALA A 379 56.39 15.56 -2.18
CA ALA A 379 57.01 15.97 -3.44
C ALA A 379 58.14 15.00 -3.85
N GLY A 380 58.29 14.76 -5.17
CA GLY A 380 59.35 13.91 -5.71
C GLY A 380 59.00 12.42 -5.83
N TYR A 381 57.74 12.04 -5.59
CA TYR A 381 57.20 10.70 -5.88
C TYR A 381 56.09 10.80 -6.92
N ASP A 382 56.21 10.05 -8.02
CA ASP A 382 55.32 10.15 -9.17
C ASP A 382 54.67 8.80 -9.55
N ARG A 383 54.92 7.75 -8.76
CA ARG A 383 54.42 6.39 -9.02
C ARG A 383 54.08 5.65 -7.73
N PHE A 384 52.97 4.92 -7.73
CA PHE A 384 52.55 4.05 -6.63
C PHE A 384 52.69 2.58 -7.04
N VAL A 385 53.31 1.77 -6.18
CA VAL A 385 53.50 0.33 -6.41
C VAL A 385 53.06 -0.46 -5.18
N ALA A 386 52.28 -1.52 -5.38
CA ALA A 386 51.84 -2.44 -4.33
C ALA A 386 51.48 -3.82 -4.90
N ARG A 387 51.20 -4.77 -4.01
CA ARG A 387 50.50 -6.02 -4.33
C ARG A 387 49.18 -6.06 -3.56
N GLY A 388 48.05 -6.07 -4.26
CA GLY A 388 46.73 -6.23 -3.63
C GLY A 388 46.35 -7.70 -3.58
N GLY A 389 46.00 -8.26 -2.42
CA GLY A 389 45.57 -9.66 -2.34
C GLY A 389 44.53 -9.93 -1.27
N LEU A 390 43.86 -11.08 -1.35
CA LEU A 390 42.96 -11.50 -0.29
C LEU A 390 43.76 -11.96 0.92
N ASP A 391 43.37 -11.49 2.10
CA ASP A 391 43.99 -11.90 3.36
C ASP A 391 43.47 -13.28 3.78
N ASN A 392 44.38 -14.10 4.31
CA ASN A 392 44.06 -15.42 4.87
C ASN A 392 43.06 -15.35 6.02
N GLY A 393 43.00 -14.24 6.76
CA GLY A 393 41.98 -14.01 7.78
C GLY A 393 40.56 -14.03 7.25
N GLY A 394 40.31 -13.67 5.98
CA GLY A 394 39.02 -13.84 5.31
C GLY A 394 38.91 -15.15 4.55
N THR A 395 39.92 -15.50 3.77
CA THR A 395 39.90 -16.68 2.91
C THR A 395 39.94 -18.02 3.66
N ASP A 396 40.42 -18.05 4.90
CA ASP A 396 40.41 -19.28 5.73
C ASP A 396 39.09 -19.49 6.49
N GLN A 397 38.11 -18.58 6.35
CA GLN A 397 36.82 -18.68 7.04
C GLN A 397 35.83 -19.58 6.29
N GLY A 398 35.61 -20.81 6.76
CA GLY A 398 34.45 -21.64 6.42
C GLY A 398 34.02 -21.65 4.94
N SER A 399 32.71 -21.60 4.68
CA SER A 399 32.15 -21.56 3.33
C SER A 399 32.31 -20.21 2.64
N CYS A 400 32.20 -19.09 3.37
CA CYS A 400 32.29 -17.73 2.82
C CYS A 400 33.69 -17.39 2.28
N GLY A 401 34.76 -17.85 2.94
CA GLY A 401 36.14 -17.63 2.52
C GLY A 401 36.49 -18.37 1.24
N GLY A 402 35.71 -19.40 0.87
CA GLY A 402 35.79 -20.08 -0.42
C GLY A 402 35.31 -19.22 -1.59
N SER A 403 34.37 -18.31 -1.33
CA SER A 403 33.79 -17.42 -2.33
C SER A 403 34.43 -16.04 -2.39
N ALA A 404 35.05 -15.53 -1.32
CA ALA A 404 35.61 -14.16 -1.22
C ALA A 404 36.24 -13.63 -2.53
N GLU A 405 35.82 -12.44 -2.94
CA GLU A 405 36.25 -11.81 -4.18
C GLU A 405 36.25 -10.28 -4.06
N VAL A 406 37.40 -9.65 -4.31
CA VAL A 406 37.55 -8.19 -4.15
C VAL A 406 38.16 -7.54 -5.38
N ARG A 407 37.97 -6.22 -5.54
CA ARG A 407 38.69 -5.40 -6.53
C ARG A 407 39.50 -4.32 -5.83
N PHE A 408 40.71 -4.08 -6.34
CA PHE A 408 41.59 -3.01 -5.87
C PHE A 408 41.56 -1.84 -6.84
N ALA A 409 41.41 -0.63 -6.32
CA ALA A 409 41.40 0.59 -7.12
C ALA A 409 42.27 1.69 -6.49
N VAL A 410 42.82 2.55 -7.34
CA VAL A 410 43.65 3.69 -6.94
C VAL A 410 43.10 4.97 -7.56
N TYR A 411 42.99 6.04 -6.77
CA TYR A 411 42.43 7.32 -7.18
C TYR A 411 43.35 8.48 -6.76
N ASP A 412 43.24 9.60 -7.48
CA ASP A 412 43.96 10.86 -7.18
C ASP A 412 43.20 11.81 -6.23
N LYS A 413 41.92 11.51 -5.95
CA LYS A 413 41.03 12.21 -5.00
C LYS A 413 40.11 11.19 -4.31
N MET A 414 39.42 11.61 -3.25
CA MET A 414 38.54 10.74 -2.47
C MET A 414 37.41 10.18 -3.35
N PRO A 415 37.33 8.86 -3.58
CA PRO A 415 36.28 8.28 -4.41
C PRO A 415 34.95 8.17 -3.65
N THR A 416 33.84 8.27 -4.37
CA THR A 416 32.56 7.71 -3.93
C THR A 416 32.56 6.23 -4.33
N LEU A 417 32.58 5.32 -3.37
CA LEU A 417 32.43 3.89 -3.66
C LEU A 417 30.95 3.56 -3.72
N GLU A 418 30.51 2.95 -4.83
CA GLU A 418 29.17 2.35 -4.90
C GLU A 418 29.12 1.16 -3.94
N VAL A 419 28.35 1.30 -2.87
CA VAL A 419 27.97 0.18 -2.00
C VAL A 419 26.70 -0.41 -2.60
N SER A 420 26.83 -1.47 -3.38
CA SER A 420 25.67 -2.26 -3.79
C SER A 420 25.10 -3.00 -2.58
N GLY A 421 23.89 -2.63 -2.16
CA GLY A 421 23.10 -3.35 -1.15
C GLY A 421 23.06 -2.66 0.22
N GLY A 422 22.19 -1.66 0.33
CA GLY A 422 21.89 -0.91 1.55
C GLY A 422 22.03 0.58 1.30
N GLY A 423 20.91 1.27 1.08
CA GLY A 423 20.89 2.73 1.09
C GLY A 423 21.55 3.26 2.36
N SER A 424 22.15 4.45 2.28
CA SER A 424 22.67 5.09 3.49
C SER A 424 21.57 5.25 4.51
N ARG A 425 21.90 4.95 5.76
CA ARG A 425 21.01 5.13 6.91
C ARG A 425 21.18 6.51 7.55
N GLU A 426 21.88 7.43 6.89
CA GLU A 426 21.98 8.81 7.34
C GLU A 426 20.69 9.57 6.98
N ALA A 427 20.21 10.40 7.91
CA ALA A 427 19.02 11.23 7.72
C ALA A 427 19.05 12.07 6.41
N ARG A 428 20.24 12.50 5.97
CA ARG A 428 20.42 13.29 4.74
C ARG A 428 20.10 12.53 3.45
N GLU A 429 20.12 11.20 3.52
CA GLU A 429 19.87 10.28 2.41
C GLU A 429 18.58 9.48 2.64
N ALA A 430 17.77 9.87 3.63
CA ALA A 430 16.57 9.13 4.05
C ALA A 430 15.54 8.88 2.93
N LEU A 431 15.51 9.74 1.90
CA LEU A 431 14.64 9.59 0.74
C LEU A 431 15.25 8.75 -0.38
N ASP A 432 16.57 8.52 -0.39
CA ASP A 432 17.27 7.88 -1.51
C ASP A 432 16.87 6.39 -1.65
N GLY A 433 16.40 5.77 -0.56
CA GLY A 433 15.90 4.40 -0.53
C GLY A 433 14.37 4.25 -0.62
N LEU A 434 13.65 5.36 -0.79
CA LEU A 434 12.18 5.40 -0.81
C LEU A 434 11.66 5.74 -2.21
N ASP A 435 10.62 5.03 -2.64
CA ASP A 435 9.85 5.36 -3.81
C ASP A 435 8.66 6.25 -3.42
N VAL A 436 8.49 7.36 -4.14
CA VAL A 436 7.38 8.30 -3.95
C VAL A 436 6.36 8.08 -5.07
N GLY A 437 5.06 8.11 -4.74
CA GLY A 437 3.98 8.03 -5.73
C GLY A 437 4.14 9.07 -6.85
N GLY A 438 3.87 8.69 -8.10
CA GLY A 438 4.36 9.39 -9.29
C GLY A 438 4.00 10.89 -9.44
N ASP A 439 2.91 11.35 -8.85
CA ASP A 439 2.45 12.74 -8.84
C ASP A 439 2.72 13.49 -7.53
N LEU A 440 3.41 12.84 -6.60
CA LEU A 440 3.77 13.34 -5.29
C LEU A 440 5.25 13.71 -5.23
N ALA A 441 5.59 14.52 -4.23
CA ALA A 441 6.95 14.78 -3.79
C ALA A 441 7.02 14.55 -2.28
N ALA A 442 8.15 13.99 -1.84
CA ALA A 442 8.46 13.83 -0.43
C ALA A 442 9.66 14.72 -0.06
N SER A 443 9.62 15.31 1.13
CA SER A 443 10.73 15.98 1.78
C SER A 443 10.88 15.45 3.21
N VAL A 444 12.08 15.53 3.78
CA VAL A 444 12.27 15.27 5.22
C VAL A 444 11.71 16.46 5.98
N PHE A 445 10.77 16.22 6.90
CA PHE A 445 10.28 17.24 7.83
C PHE A 445 11.17 17.29 9.07
N ALA A 446 11.47 16.14 9.67
CA ALA A 446 12.38 16.02 10.81
C ALA A 446 13.03 14.63 10.81
N ALA A 447 14.19 14.50 11.44
CA ALA A 447 14.91 13.23 11.52
C ALA A 447 15.83 13.20 12.74
N GLU A 448 16.42 12.05 13.02
CA GLU A 448 17.42 11.90 14.06
C GLU A 448 18.56 12.95 13.94
N PRO A 449 19.06 13.52 15.06
CA PRO A 449 18.72 13.19 16.45
C PRO A 449 17.54 13.98 17.06
N GLN A 450 16.79 14.79 16.28
CA GLN A 450 15.66 15.60 16.81
C GLN A 450 14.49 14.75 17.35
N LEU A 451 14.32 13.55 16.80
CA LEU A 451 13.35 12.57 17.28
C LEU A 451 13.88 11.16 17.08
N LEU A 452 13.32 10.21 17.82
CA LEU A 452 13.64 8.78 17.76
C LEU A 452 12.34 7.96 17.73
N SER A 453 12.29 6.88 16.96
CA SER A 453 11.24 5.86 17.00
C SER A 453 9.81 6.40 17.21
N PRO A 454 9.29 7.25 16.30
CA PRO A 454 7.96 7.82 16.43
C PRO A 454 6.89 6.73 16.29
N SER A 455 6.15 6.43 17.36
CA SER A 455 5.10 5.40 17.33
C SER A 455 3.77 5.91 16.79
N ASN A 456 3.50 7.20 16.98
CA ASN A 456 2.27 7.90 16.58
C ASN A 456 2.55 9.42 16.51
N ILE A 457 1.82 10.13 15.64
CA ILE A 457 1.89 11.59 15.55
C ILE A 457 0.51 12.23 15.51
N ASP A 458 0.45 13.52 15.84
CA ASP A 458 -0.67 14.40 15.51
C ASP A 458 -0.14 15.78 15.07
N ILE A 459 -0.97 16.59 14.41
CA ILE A 459 -0.57 17.92 13.92
C ILE A 459 -1.56 18.95 14.43
N ASP A 460 -1.06 19.92 15.19
CA ASP A 460 -1.93 20.94 15.77
C ASP A 460 -2.36 22.03 14.77
N HIS A 461 -3.25 22.91 15.23
CA HIS A 461 -3.78 24.01 14.42
C HIS A 461 -2.71 25.04 13.98
N ARG A 462 -1.51 25.01 14.58
CA ARG A 462 -0.35 25.83 14.22
C ARG A 462 0.62 25.11 13.29
N GLY A 463 0.31 23.87 12.88
CA GLY A 463 1.14 23.08 11.98
C GLY A 463 2.33 22.40 12.67
N ARG A 464 2.37 22.38 14.00
CA ARG A 464 3.44 21.72 14.75
C ARG A 464 3.14 20.24 14.84
N VAL A 465 4.15 19.39 14.65
CA VAL A 465 4.00 17.94 14.71
C VAL A 465 4.29 17.46 16.12
N TRP A 466 3.29 16.84 16.74
CA TRP A 466 3.38 16.22 18.05
C TRP A 466 3.73 14.74 17.89
N VAL A 467 4.71 14.26 18.66
CA VAL A 467 5.29 12.92 18.45
C VAL A 467 5.28 12.12 19.75
N CYS A 468 4.71 10.91 19.70
CA CYS A 468 4.96 9.87 20.68
C CYS A 468 6.34 9.26 20.42
N GLU A 469 7.35 9.69 21.17
CA GLU A 469 8.73 9.24 21.00
C GLU A 469 9.03 8.10 21.99
N ILE A 470 9.33 6.90 21.47
CA ILE A 470 9.40 5.71 22.31
C ILE A 470 10.77 5.04 22.28
N VAL A 471 11.40 4.94 23.46
CA VAL A 471 12.69 4.27 23.67
C VAL A 471 12.55 3.11 24.66
N ASN A 472 11.63 3.23 25.64
CA ASN A 472 11.42 2.24 26.69
C ASN A 472 10.50 1.08 26.30
N TYR A 473 10.35 0.81 25.01
CA TYR A 473 9.41 -0.17 24.50
C TYR A 473 9.87 -1.64 24.71
N ARG A 474 9.02 -2.41 25.40
CA ARG A 474 9.17 -3.85 25.67
C ARG A 474 10.52 -4.23 26.30
N LYS A 475 11.37 -4.92 25.54
CA LYS A 475 12.67 -5.43 26.00
C LYS A 475 13.64 -4.30 26.35
N HIS A 476 13.33 -3.07 25.93
CA HIS A 476 14.08 -1.85 26.18
C HIS A 476 13.52 -1.04 27.35
N LYS A 477 12.58 -1.58 28.12
CA LYS A 477 12.06 -0.93 29.31
C LYS A 477 13.18 -0.42 30.23
N GLY A 478 13.12 0.86 30.58
CA GLY A 478 14.09 1.54 31.43
C GLY A 478 15.43 1.89 30.75
N LYS A 479 15.55 1.80 29.41
CA LYS A 479 16.73 2.24 28.68
C LYS A 479 16.94 3.76 28.73
N ARG A 480 15.85 4.52 28.77
CA ARG A 480 15.81 5.94 29.07
C ARG A 480 15.25 6.12 30.48
N PRO A 481 16.10 6.35 31.51
CA PRO A 481 15.66 6.44 32.90
C PRO A 481 14.64 7.56 33.17
N GLU A 482 14.65 8.61 32.36
CA GLU A 482 13.72 9.75 32.46
C GLU A 482 12.31 9.41 31.95
N GLY A 483 12.13 8.28 31.27
CA GLY A 483 10.89 7.88 30.62
C GLY A 483 10.75 8.38 29.19
N ASP A 484 9.77 7.85 28.47
CA ASP A 484 9.43 8.26 27.10
C ASP A 484 8.85 9.68 27.02
N ARG A 485 8.83 10.26 25.81
CA ARG A 485 8.56 11.68 25.59
C ARG A 485 7.36 11.90 24.65
N ILE A 486 6.64 12.99 24.92
CA ILE A 486 5.79 13.66 23.93
C ILE A 486 6.55 14.90 23.45
N LEU A 487 6.90 14.93 22.17
CA LEU A 487 7.64 16.04 21.56
C LEU A 487 6.71 16.96 20.76
N ILE A 488 7.12 18.22 20.60
CA ILE A 488 6.54 19.18 19.66
C ILE A 488 7.67 19.62 18.73
N LEU A 489 7.48 19.42 17.43
CA LEU A 489 8.39 19.81 16.36
C LEU A 489 7.76 20.91 15.52
N GLU A 490 8.46 22.03 15.34
CA GLU A 490 7.93 23.23 14.68
C GLU A 490 8.93 23.76 13.64
N ASP A 491 8.40 24.07 12.46
CA ASP A 491 9.07 24.80 11.38
C ASP A 491 8.74 26.28 11.55
N THR A 492 9.72 27.07 12.02
CA THR A 492 9.52 28.48 12.36
C THR A 492 9.85 29.43 11.21
N ASP A 493 10.57 28.96 10.19
CA ASP A 493 10.94 29.74 9.01
C ASP A 493 10.13 29.40 7.74
N GLY A 494 9.33 28.33 7.79
CA GLY A 494 8.40 27.90 6.76
C GLY A 494 9.07 27.19 5.59
N ASP A 495 10.29 26.66 5.75
CA ASP A 495 11.02 25.96 4.69
C ASP A 495 10.56 24.52 4.44
N GLY A 496 9.67 24.00 5.31
CA GLY A 496 9.16 22.64 5.27
C GLY A 496 9.92 21.64 6.13
N MET A 497 10.86 22.10 6.96
CA MET A 497 11.63 21.30 7.92
C MET A 497 11.49 21.86 9.34
N ALA A 498 11.39 20.98 10.34
CA ALA A 498 11.40 21.41 11.73
C ALA A 498 12.79 21.92 12.14
N ASP A 499 12.82 23.15 12.68
CA ASP A 499 14.03 23.79 13.20
C ASP A 499 14.03 23.89 14.74
N THR A 500 12.89 23.60 15.37
CA THR A 500 12.73 23.56 16.83
C THR A 500 12.15 22.23 17.32
N GLU A 501 12.62 21.81 18.49
CA GLU A 501 12.13 20.65 19.25
C GLU A 501 11.85 21.11 20.68
N LYS A 502 10.67 20.76 21.20
CA LYS A 502 10.31 20.94 22.61
C LYS A 502 9.79 19.61 23.18
N VAL A 503 10.09 19.37 24.45
CA VAL A 503 9.49 18.26 25.22
C VAL A 503 8.25 18.81 25.91
N PHE A 504 7.07 18.39 25.47
CA PHE A 504 5.80 18.77 26.09
C PHE A 504 5.60 18.06 27.44
N TYR A 505 5.89 16.76 27.46
CA TYR A 505 5.85 15.94 28.66
C TYR A 505 6.82 14.76 28.53
N GLN A 506 7.43 14.36 29.65
CA GLN A 506 8.33 13.21 29.75
C GLN A 506 8.14 12.53 31.11
N GLY A 507 8.02 11.20 31.11
CA GLY A 507 7.90 10.42 32.34
C GLY A 507 7.79 8.92 32.10
N ASP A 508 8.15 8.13 33.10
CA ASP A 508 8.05 6.65 33.06
C ASP A 508 6.58 6.17 33.08
N ASP A 509 5.67 7.03 33.52
CA ASP A 509 4.24 6.80 33.56
C ASP A 509 3.59 6.83 32.17
N ILE A 510 4.27 7.40 31.18
CA ILE A 510 3.88 7.35 29.77
C ILE A 510 4.76 6.43 28.95
N ASP A 511 5.62 5.59 29.55
CA ASP A 511 6.48 4.65 28.81
C ASP A 511 5.67 3.85 27.77
N SER A 512 6.19 3.81 26.54
CA SER A 512 5.51 3.28 25.35
C SER A 512 4.19 3.99 25.03
N PRO A 513 4.21 5.32 24.80
CA PRO A 513 3.02 6.02 24.34
C PRO A 513 2.72 5.57 22.90
N HIS A 514 1.48 5.16 22.62
CA HIS A 514 1.05 4.70 21.29
C HIS A 514 0.03 5.63 20.63
N GLY A 515 -0.38 6.69 21.31
CA GLY A 515 -1.35 7.63 20.77
C GLY A 515 -1.23 9.01 21.37
N VAL A 516 -1.25 10.03 20.52
CA VAL A 516 -1.40 11.44 20.88
C VAL A 516 -2.55 12.04 20.06
N CYS A 517 -3.41 12.84 20.71
CA CYS A 517 -4.46 13.61 20.06
C CYS A 517 -4.47 15.03 20.64
N VAL A 518 -4.24 16.04 19.79
CA VAL A 518 -4.05 17.43 20.20
C VAL A 518 -5.34 18.22 20.06
N LEU A 519 -5.77 18.80 21.17
CA LEU A 519 -7.05 19.48 21.37
C LEU A 519 -6.80 20.91 21.89
N GLY A 520 -6.16 21.74 21.06
CA GLY A 520 -5.78 23.11 21.44
C GLY A 520 -4.63 23.11 22.44
N ASN A 521 -4.89 23.50 23.69
CA ASN A 521 -3.90 23.49 24.77
C ASN A 521 -3.89 22.16 25.57
N LYS A 522 -4.61 21.14 25.08
CA LYS A 522 -4.71 19.82 25.70
C LYS A 522 -4.16 18.75 24.75
N ALA A 523 -3.61 17.68 25.30
CA ALA A 523 -3.25 16.49 24.57
C ALA A 523 -3.75 15.23 25.30
N ILE A 524 -4.44 14.35 24.58
CA ILE A 524 -4.78 13.02 25.08
C ILE A 524 -3.64 12.08 24.71
N VAL A 525 -3.11 11.36 25.69
CA VAL A 525 -1.98 10.42 25.52
C VAL A 525 -2.37 9.02 25.97
N SER A 526 -2.30 8.06 25.06
CA SER A 526 -2.54 6.64 25.32
C SER A 526 -1.22 5.95 25.64
N ALA A 527 -1.04 5.48 26.88
CA ALA A 527 0.20 4.85 27.32
C ALA A 527 -0.05 3.79 28.41
N GLY A 528 0.59 2.64 28.27
CA GLY A 528 0.52 1.56 29.26
C GLY A 528 -0.91 1.04 29.49
N ASP A 529 -1.41 1.17 30.71
CA ASP A 529 -2.73 0.72 31.15
C ASP A 529 -3.77 1.87 31.28
N LYS A 530 -3.41 3.07 30.81
CA LYS A 530 -4.15 4.31 31.02
C LYS A 530 -4.21 5.19 29.77
N VAL A 531 -5.17 6.12 29.81
CA VAL A 531 -5.26 7.26 28.93
C VAL A 531 -5.16 8.52 29.78
N PHE A 532 -4.22 9.40 29.43
CA PHE A 532 -3.97 10.64 30.15
C PHE A 532 -4.50 11.84 29.37
N LEU A 533 -5.03 12.83 30.08
CA LEU A 533 -5.28 14.18 29.57
C LEU A 533 -4.21 15.11 30.14
N LEU A 534 -3.35 15.61 29.27
CA LEU A 534 -2.32 16.58 29.60
C LEU A 534 -2.78 17.98 29.20
N THR A 535 -2.61 18.98 30.05
CA THR A 535 -3.04 20.36 29.78
C THR A 535 -1.88 21.33 30.00
N ASP A 536 -1.62 22.17 29.00
CA ASP A 536 -0.81 23.38 29.09
C ASP A 536 -1.72 24.55 29.47
N SER A 537 -1.55 25.09 30.67
CA SER A 537 -2.44 26.10 31.24
C SER A 537 -1.89 27.52 31.06
N ASP A 538 -0.59 27.68 30.80
CA ASP A 538 0.07 28.99 30.69
C ASP A 538 0.61 29.31 29.28
N GLY A 539 0.55 28.34 28.36
CA GLY A 539 0.94 28.48 26.97
C GLY A 539 2.45 28.38 26.73
N ASP A 540 3.23 27.81 27.67
CA ASP A 540 4.67 27.62 27.53
C ASP A 540 5.07 26.37 26.72
N ASP A 541 4.09 25.65 26.18
CA ASP A 541 4.23 24.38 25.47
C ASP A 541 4.73 23.22 26.37
N LYS A 542 4.32 23.20 27.64
CA LYS A 542 4.51 22.07 28.56
C LYS A 542 3.22 21.71 29.30
N ALA A 543 3.11 20.43 29.67
CA ALA A 543 1.98 19.99 30.47
C ALA A 543 2.12 20.42 31.94
N ASP A 544 1.24 21.32 32.39
CA ASP A 544 1.09 21.73 33.78
C ASP A 544 0.23 20.77 34.61
N GLN A 545 -0.74 20.15 33.93
CA GLN A 545 -1.72 19.27 34.56
C GLN A 545 -1.79 17.94 33.83
N LYS A 546 -2.00 16.87 34.61
CA LYS A 546 -2.15 15.51 34.11
C LYS A 546 -3.30 14.83 34.85
N GLU A 547 -4.30 14.40 34.09
CA GLU A 547 -5.48 13.70 34.58
C GLU A 547 -5.56 12.32 33.90
N VAL A 548 -6.20 11.35 34.55
CA VAL A 548 -6.52 10.06 33.93
C VAL A 548 -7.93 10.16 33.37
N LEU A 549 -8.09 9.83 32.09
CA LEU A 549 -9.40 9.74 31.44
C LEU A 549 -9.96 8.32 31.55
N PHE A 550 -9.14 7.33 31.21
CA PHE A 550 -9.48 5.90 31.29
C PHE A 550 -8.35 5.09 31.91
N SER A 551 -8.71 3.96 32.52
CA SER A 551 -7.78 3.06 33.19
C SER A 551 -8.16 1.59 33.02
N GLY A 552 -7.36 0.70 33.61
CA GLY A 552 -7.68 -0.73 33.69
C GLY A 552 -7.54 -1.49 32.38
N ILE A 553 -6.87 -0.87 31.40
CA ILE A 553 -6.61 -1.42 30.08
C ILE A 553 -5.44 -2.39 30.17
N SER A 554 -5.60 -3.59 29.63
CA SER A 554 -4.53 -4.58 29.52
C SER A 554 -3.65 -4.30 28.30
N GLY A 555 -2.61 -5.12 28.06
CA GLY A 555 -1.75 -4.94 26.88
C GLY A 555 -0.76 -3.78 27.00
N SER A 556 -0.35 -3.42 28.22
CA SER A 556 0.75 -2.46 28.44
C SER A 556 2.01 -2.87 27.68
N GLN A 557 2.61 -1.93 26.95
CA GLN A 557 3.72 -2.15 26.02
C GLN A 557 3.46 -3.21 24.94
N HIS A 558 2.19 -3.48 24.61
CA HIS A 558 1.78 -4.36 23.52
C HIS A 558 1.19 -3.54 22.38
N ASP A 559 1.49 -3.95 21.15
CA ASP A 559 0.94 -3.38 19.91
C ASP A 559 -0.57 -3.57 19.77
N HIS A 560 -1.20 -4.41 20.61
CA HIS A 560 -2.63 -4.70 20.61
C HIS A 560 -3.33 -4.00 21.79
N GLY A 561 -2.68 -3.01 22.41
CA GLY A 561 -3.20 -2.21 23.51
C GLY A 561 -4.12 -1.08 23.03
N ILE A 562 -4.20 -0.02 23.84
CA ILE A 562 -4.90 1.24 23.54
C ILE A 562 -4.03 2.13 22.63
N HIS A 563 -4.68 2.83 21.70
CA HIS A 563 -4.01 3.66 20.70
C HIS A 563 -4.61 5.07 20.61
N ALA A 564 -4.29 5.81 19.54
CA ALA A 564 -4.63 7.22 19.38
C ALA A 564 -6.14 7.51 19.30
N PHE A 565 -6.49 8.69 19.77
CA PHE A 565 -7.83 9.27 19.67
C PHE A 565 -7.93 10.12 18.40
N THR A 566 -9.14 10.22 17.84
CA THR A 566 -9.48 11.09 16.71
C THR A 566 -10.71 11.92 17.09
N PHE A 567 -10.65 13.24 16.89
CA PHE A 567 -11.81 14.12 17.05
C PHE A 567 -12.71 14.06 15.80
N GLY A 568 -13.97 13.68 15.99
CA GLY A 568 -14.96 13.51 14.94
C GLY A 568 -15.72 14.80 14.58
N PRO A 569 -16.41 14.83 13.42
CA PRO A 569 -17.19 15.99 12.98
C PRO A 569 -18.43 16.26 13.84
N ASP A 570 -18.87 15.27 14.61
CA ASP A 570 -20.00 15.30 15.53
C ASP A 570 -19.65 15.86 16.92
N GLY A 571 -18.40 16.30 17.13
CA GLY A 571 -17.92 16.85 18.39
C GLY A 571 -17.51 15.79 19.42
N LYS A 572 -17.44 14.51 19.04
CA LYS A 572 -17.07 13.40 19.92
C LYS A 572 -15.66 12.86 19.61
N LEU A 573 -15.10 12.13 20.57
CA LEU A 573 -13.82 11.43 20.44
C LEU A 573 -14.05 9.99 19.99
N TYR A 574 -13.18 9.51 19.11
CA TYR A 574 -13.17 8.13 18.61
C TYR A 574 -11.82 7.49 18.92
N PHE A 575 -11.82 6.26 19.41
CA PHE A 575 -10.60 5.53 19.75
C PHE A 575 -10.86 4.03 19.77
N ASN A 576 -9.82 3.22 19.93
CA ASN A 576 -9.94 1.78 19.97
C ASN A 576 -8.86 1.14 20.84
N PHE A 577 -9.06 -0.15 21.11
CA PHE A 577 -8.02 -1.01 21.62
C PHE A 577 -8.07 -2.39 20.96
N GLY A 578 -6.91 -3.03 20.83
CA GLY A 578 -6.83 -4.39 20.29
C GLY A 578 -7.31 -5.45 21.30
N ASN A 579 -7.16 -6.71 20.91
CA ASN A 579 -7.60 -7.85 21.70
C ASN A 579 -6.87 -8.01 23.04
N ALA A 580 -5.67 -7.42 23.17
CA ALA A 580 -4.95 -7.38 24.44
C ALA A 580 -5.48 -6.30 25.40
N GLY A 581 -6.33 -5.37 24.94
CA GLY A 581 -6.90 -4.29 25.75
C GLY A 581 -7.83 -4.78 26.87
N GLY A 582 -8.58 -5.85 26.64
CA GLY A 582 -9.31 -6.61 27.67
C GLY A 582 -10.55 -5.92 28.27
N GLN A 583 -10.40 -4.75 28.89
CA GLN A 583 -11.47 -4.00 29.56
C GLN A 583 -11.14 -2.50 29.61
N LEU A 584 -12.18 -1.66 29.60
CA LEU A 584 -12.07 -0.23 29.85
C LEU A 584 -12.71 0.14 31.19
N LYS A 585 -12.02 0.98 31.97
CA LYS A 585 -12.50 1.52 33.25
C LYS A 585 -12.38 3.03 33.26
N ASP A 586 -13.17 3.68 34.11
CA ASP A 586 -13.06 5.11 34.33
C ASP A 586 -11.78 5.48 35.09
N LYS A 587 -11.60 6.78 35.32
CA LYS A 587 -10.45 7.33 36.06
C LYS A 587 -10.31 6.81 37.50
N ASP A 588 -11.41 6.33 38.10
CA ASP A 588 -11.45 5.83 39.47
C ASP A 588 -11.33 4.29 39.52
N GLY A 589 -11.12 3.65 38.35
CA GLY A 589 -10.92 2.21 38.23
C GLY A 589 -12.20 1.39 38.27
N LYS A 590 -13.37 2.00 38.04
CA LYS A 590 -14.65 1.31 37.93
C LYS A 590 -14.92 0.88 36.48
N PRO A 591 -15.40 -0.36 36.23
CA PRO A 591 -15.79 -0.78 34.89
C PRO A 591 -16.79 0.18 34.23
N ILE A 592 -16.52 0.54 32.98
CA ILE A 592 -17.44 1.35 32.18
C ILE A 592 -18.59 0.47 31.70
N VAL A 593 -19.79 1.00 31.82
CA VAL A 593 -20.99 0.52 31.14
C VAL A 593 -21.28 1.52 30.03
N ASP A 594 -21.36 1.04 28.79
CA ASP A 594 -21.60 1.92 27.64
C ASP A 594 -23.07 2.35 27.52
N ALA A 595 -23.36 3.20 26.54
CA ALA A 595 -24.70 3.73 26.29
C ALA A 595 -25.75 2.65 26.01
N ALA A 596 -25.34 1.48 25.52
CA ALA A 596 -26.21 0.33 25.30
C ALA A 596 -26.43 -0.53 26.56
N GLY A 597 -25.88 -0.12 27.72
CA GLY A 597 -26.05 -0.81 29.00
C GLY A 597 -25.11 -1.99 29.21
N ASN A 598 -24.05 -2.13 28.40
CA ASN A 598 -23.14 -3.28 28.45
C ASN A 598 -21.80 -2.91 29.09
N GLU A 599 -21.26 -3.79 29.93
CA GLU A 599 -19.91 -3.63 30.47
C GLU A 599 -18.89 -3.72 29.33
N VAL A 600 -18.00 -2.74 29.22
CA VAL A 600 -16.94 -2.71 28.20
C VAL A 600 -15.81 -3.66 28.59
N ALA A 601 -16.02 -4.94 28.31
CA ALA A 601 -15.09 -6.00 28.64
C ALA A 601 -15.19 -7.17 27.66
N ALA A 602 -14.05 -7.77 27.32
CA ALA A 602 -13.93 -8.96 26.48
C ALA A 602 -14.41 -10.22 27.24
N ARG A 603 -15.70 -10.32 27.52
CA ARG A 603 -16.35 -11.40 28.30
C ARG A 603 -17.46 -12.13 27.56
N ARG A 604 -17.66 -11.81 26.28
CA ARG A 604 -18.75 -12.33 25.43
C ARG A 604 -20.14 -12.01 25.94
N LYS A 605 -20.31 -10.79 26.47
CA LYS A 605 -21.58 -10.29 27.01
C LYS A 605 -21.77 -8.78 26.77
N PRO A 606 -22.16 -8.37 25.55
CA PRO A 606 -22.08 -9.13 24.31
C PRO A 606 -20.64 -9.11 23.74
N TYR A 607 -19.81 -8.16 24.17
CA TYR A 607 -18.54 -7.85 23.52
C TYR A 607 -17.47 -8.94 23.70
N GLN A 608 -16.78 -9.19 22.59
CA GLN A 608 -15.57 -10.02 22.49
C GLN A 608 -14.32 -9.11 22.47
N GLU A 609 -13.14 -9.72 22.32
CA GLU A 609 -11.86 -9.07 22.03
C GLU A 609 -11.92 -7.94 20.97
N GLY A 610 -11.09 -6.91 21.11
CA GLY A 610 -10.89 -5.82 20.15
C GLY A 610 -12.14 -4.97 19.90
N MET A 611 -12.11 -3.69 20.23
CA MET A 611 -13.29 -2.83 20.15
C MET A 611 -12.96 -1.42 19.66
N VAL A 612 -13.98 -0.76 19.10
CA VAL A 612 -13.96 0.65 18.70
C VAL A 612 -14.97 1.42 19.53
N PHE A 613 -14.60 2.62 19.95
CA PHE A 613 -15.37 3.43 20.88
C PHE A 613 -15.63 4.85 20.35
N ARG A 614 -16.70 5.45 20.85
CA ARG A 614 -17.00 6.88 20.75
C ARG A 614 -17.40 7.42 22.12
N CYS A 615 -16.97 8.63 22.48
CA CYS A 615 -17.38 9.29 23.74
C CYS A 615 -17.32 10.83 23.62
N ASN A 616 -17.86 11.53 24.61
CA ASN A 616 -17.66 12.98 24.74
C ASN A 616 -16.20 13.32 25.10
N LEU A 617 -15.81 14.60 24.98
CA LEU A 617 -14.44 15.05 25.28
C LEU A 617 -13.96 14.73 26.71
N ASP A 618 -14.89 14.60 27.66
CA ASP A 618 -14.64 14.25 29.05
C ASP A 618 -14.72 12.73 29.33
N GLY A 619 -14.91 11.92 28.29
CA GLY A 619 -15.05 10.47 28.38
C GLY A 619 -16.45 9.97 28.75
N SER A 620 -17.42 10.87 28.94
CA SER A 620 -18.82 10.50 29.20
C SER A 620 -19.54 9.99 27.94
N GLU A 621 -20.72 9.38 28.12
CA GLU A 621 -21.55 8.81 27.04
C GLU A 621 -20.76 7.90 26.11
N LEU A 622 -19.98 6.99 26.70
CA LEU A 622 -19.18 6.06 25.93
C LEU A 622 -20.07 5.05 25.21
N GLU A 623 -19.80 4.82 23.93
CA GLU A 623 -20.47 3.89 23.03
C GLU A 623 -19.46 2.88 22.50
N THR A 624 -19.80 1.59 22.49
CA THR A 624 -19.02 0.57 21.78
C THR A 624 -19.58 0.43 20.37
N LEU A 625 -18.84 0.92 19.37
CA LEU A 625 -19.29 1.01 17.98
C LEU A 625 -19.10 -0.29 17.19
N GLY A 626 -18.19 -1.16 17.59
CA GLY A 626 -17.95 -2.44 16.92
C GLY A 626 -16.98 -3.28 17.72
N TRP A 627 -17.03 -4.60 17.52
CA TRP A 627 -16.28 -5.54 18.36
C TRP A 627 -15.84 -6.79 17.58
N ASN A 628 -14.99 -7.61 18.21
CA ASN A 628 -14.38 -8.81 17.64
C ASN A 628 -13.26 -8.52 16.62
N PHE A 629 -12.45 -7.50 16.90
CA PHE A 629 -11.21 -7.20 16.18
C PHE A 629 -10.01 -7.90 16.84
N ARG A 630 -8.87 -7.98 16.14
CA ARG A 630 -7.63 -8.52 16.72
C ARG A 630 -6.69 -7.41 17.16
N ASN A 631 -6.17 -6.64 16.23
CA ASN A 631 -5.28 -5.52 16.48
C ASN A 631 -5.62 -4.43 15.47
N ASN A 632 -6.72 -3.75 15.76
CA ASN A 632 -7.15 -2.56 15.07
C ASN A 632 -6.38 -1.36 15.63
N TRP A 633 -5.26 -1.03 14.98
CA TRP A 633 -4.28 -0.09 15.52
C TRP A 633 -4.84 1.32 15.73
N MET A 634 -5.54 1.91 14.75
CA MET A 634 -6.10 3.26 14.88
C MET A 634 -7.44 3.37 14.15
N VAL A 635 -8.28 4.28 14.63
CA VAL A 635 -9.57 4.62 14.01
C VAL A 635 -9.56 6.05 13.48
N THR A 636 -10.12 6.24 12.30
CA THR A 636 -10.33 7.55 11.67
C THR A 636 -11.79 7.69 11.24
N VAL A 637 -12.28 8.93 11.20
CA VAL A 637 -13.68 9.24 10.89
C VAL A 637 -13.72 10.31 9.82
N ASP A 638 -14.57 10.10 8.80
CA ASP A 638 -14.86 11.10 7.77
C ASP A 638 -15.91 12.12 8.23
N SER A 639 -16.12 13.19 7.46
CA SER A 639 -17.06 14.26 7.84
C SER A 639 -18.53 13.85 7.85
N TYR A 640 -18.88 12.69 7.29
CA TYR A 640 -20.23 12.13 7.31
C TYR A 640 -20.46 11.22 8.52
N GLY A 641 -19.43 10.97 9.33
CA GLY A 641 -19.47 10.02 10.46
C GLY A 641 -19.22 8.57 10.03
N GLY A 642 -18.67 8.33 8.83
CA GLY A 642 -18.17 7.02 8.44
C GLY A 642 -16.89 6.69 9.22
N ILE A 643 -16.82 5.49 9.78
CA ILE A 643 -15.76 5.06 10.69
C ILE A 643 -14.88 4.03 9.97
N TRP A 644 -13.58 4.22 10.03
CA TRP A 644 -12.62 3.42 9.27
C TRP A 644 -11.43 3.02 10.13
N GLN A 645 -10.96 1.79 9.95
CA GLN A 645 -9.75 1.30 10.60
C GLN A 645 -9.11 0.13 9.85
N SER A 646 -7.83 -0.11 10.11
CA SER A 646 -7.15 -1.36 9.77
C SER A 646 -7.32 -2.40 10.88
N ASP A 647 -7.02 -3.67 10.60
CA ASP A 647 -6.94 -4.75 11.60
C ASP A 647 -5.91 -5.80 11.17
N ASN A 648 -4.95 -6.11 12.05
CA ASN A 648 -3.85 -7.03 11.79
C ASN A 648 -4.24 -8.49 12.09
N ASP A 649 -3.94 -9.42 11.19
CA ASP A 649 -4.20 -10.86 11.34
C ASP A 649 -3.13 -11.57 12.20
N ASP A 650 -3.28 -12.89 12.41
CA ASP A 650 -2.16 -13.67 12.99
C ASP A 650 -1.07 -13.90 11.94
N ASP A 651 0.18 -13.74 12.36
CA ASP A 651 1.36 -13.84 11.50
C ASP A 651 1.32 -15.06 10.56
N GLY A 652 1.53 -14.78 9.27
CA GLY A 652 1.64 -15.80 8.22
C GLY A 652 0.32 -16.14 7.52
N ASN A 653 -0.82 -15.63 7.97
CA ASN A 653 -2.12 -15.90 7.32
C ASN A 653 -2.39 -15.02 6.10
N LYS A 654 -1.73 -13.86 6.02
CA LYS A 654 -1.85 -12.89 4.92
C LYS A 654 -3.29 -12.35 4.78
N ALA A 655 -3.92 -12.07 5.91
CA ALA A 655 -5.32 -11.68 6.03
C ALA A 655 -5.51 -10.28 6.63
N VAL A 656 -4.47 -9.43 6.67
CA VAL A 656 -4.62 -8.03 7.09
C VAL A 656 -5.77 -7.39 6.32
N ARG A 657 -6.59 -6.60 7.00
CA ARG A 657 -7.80 -6.02 6.41
C ARG A 657 -7.99 -4.55 6.74
N ILE A 658 -8.71 -3.87 5.86
CA ILE A 658 -9.30 -2.55 6.12
C ILE A 658 -10.80 -2.73 6.28
N ASN A 659 -11.38 -2.03 7.25
CA ASN A 659 -12.79 -2.12 7.60
C ASN A 659 -13.45 -0.74 7.51
N TYR A 660 -14.65 -0.72 6.94
CA TYR A 660 -15.68 0.21 7.35
C TYR A 660 -16.33 -0.34 8.64
N VAL A 661 -16.38 0.46 9.69
CA VAL A 661 -16.99 0.08 10.97
C VAL A 661 -18.48 0.41 10.93
N MET A 662 -19.29 -0.59 10.60
CA MET A 662 -20.74 -0.56 10.76
C MET A 662 -21.05 -0.63 12.26
N GLU A 663 -21.79 0.36 12.77
CA GLU A 663 -22.11 0.42 14.20
C GLU A 663 -22.78 -0.89 14.68
N TYR A 664 -22.39 -1.35 15.87
CA TYR A 664 -22.76 -2.62 16.52
C TYR A 664 -22.22 -3.90 15.85
N GLY A 665 -21.49 -3.78 14.75
CA GLY A 665 -21.00 -4.91 13.97
C GLY A 665 -20.04 -5.84 14.71
N ASN A 666 -20.14 -7.13 14.39
CA ASN A 666 -19.19 -8.18 14.77
C ASN A 666 -18.21 -8.43 13.62
N TYR A 667 -16.90 -8.39 13.91
CA TYR A 667 -15.83 -8.49 12.92
C TYR A 667 -15.07 -9.82 12.93
N GLY A 668 -15.55 -10.83 13.66
CA GLY A 668 -15.22 -12.23 13.41
C GLY A 668 -13.79 -12.69 13.72
N TYR A 669 -13.00 -11.97 14.54
CA TYR A 669 -11.69 -12.50 14.95
C TYR A 669 -11.80 -13.83 15.73
N LYS A 670 -12.77 -13.92 16.64
CA LYS A 670 -13.19 -15.17 17.28
C LYS A 670 -14.57 -15.59 16.79
N ASP A 671 -14.86 -16.88 16.88
CA ASP A 671 -16.22 -17.39 16.69
C ASP A 671 -17.18 -16.76 17.73
N GLU A 672 -18.31 -16.21 17.26
CA GLU A 672 -19.27 -15.48 18.10
C GLU A 672 -19.81 -16.32 19.27
N LYS A 673 -20.13 -17.59 19.01
CA LYS A 673 -20.86 -18.44 19.96
C LYS A 673 -19.94 -19.19 20.91
N THR A 674 -18.77 -19.59 20.43
CA THR A 674 -17.83 -20.45 21.15
C THR A 674 -16.59 -19.72 21.64
N GLY A 675 -16.28 -18.53 21.08
CA GLY A 675 -15.04 -17.80 21.34
C GLY A 675 -13.80 -18.51 20.79
N ALA A 676 -13.98 -19.57 20.00
CA ALA A 676 -12.88 -20.32 19.43
C ALA A 676 -12.12 -19.50 18.39
N GLY A 677 -10.81 -19.74 18.29
CA GLY A 677 -10.01 -19.15 17.22
C GLY A 677 -10.29 -19.81 15.87
N TRP A 678 -9.92 -19.13 14.80
CA TRP A 678 -10.18 -19.54 13.41
C TRP A 678 -9.70 -20.95 13.03
N LYS A 679 -8.74 -21.51 13.77
CA LYS A 679 -8.22 -22.88 13.57
C LYS A 679 -9.16 -23.97 14.05
N ALA A 680 -10.11 -23.67 14.92
CA ALA A 680 -11.04 -24.66 15.44
C ALA A 680 -11.96 -25.19 14.32
N ASP A 681 -12.12 -26.52 14.29
CA ASP A 681 -13.02 -27.18 13.35
C ASP A 681 -14.47 -26.75 13.60
N ARG A 682 -15.18 -26.44 12.53
CA ARG A 682 -16.58 -26.02 12.55
C ARG A 682 -17.29 -26.32 11.23
N THR A 683 -18.61 -26.42 11.28
CA THR A 683 -19.46 -26.59 10.10
C THR A 683 -19.28 -25.43 9.12
N GLY A 684 -19.20 -25.72 7.82
CA GLY A 684 -19.10 -24.68 6.80
C GLY A 684 -17.79 -23.89 6.82
N MET A 685 -16.73 -24.39 7.46
CA MET A 685 -15.46 -23.67 7.50
C MET A 685 -14.85 -23.45 6.10
N HIS A 686 -14.50 -22.20 5.78
CA HIS A 686 -13.93 -21.85 4.49
C HIS A 686 -12.52 -22.44 4.29
N THR A 687 -12.19 -22.82 3.05
CA THR A 687 -10.87 -23.38 2.68
C THR A 687 -9.79 -22.31 2.65
N ASP A 688 -10.12 -21.12 2.15
CA ASP A 688 -9.18 -19.98 2.10
C ASP A 688 -8.95 -19.41 3.50
N VAL A 689 -7.68 -19.44 3.93
CA VAL A 689 -7.24 -18.98 5.25
C VAL A 689 -7.65 -17.52 5.52
N PRO A 690 -7.50 -16.55 4.59
CA PRO A 690 -7.91 -15.18 4.87
C PRO A 690 -9.41 -14.99 5.12
N LEU A 691 -10.27 -15.78 4.48
CA LEU A 691 -11.72 -15.74 4.73
C LEU A 691 -12.09 -16.48 6.02
N ARG A 692 -11.42 -17.61 6.28
CA ARG A 692 -11.59 -18.42 7.48
C ARG A 692 -11.13 -17.72 8.76
N HIS A 693 -10.02 -16.95 8.69
CA HIS A 693 -9.39 -16.25 9.82
C HIS A 693 -10.38 -15.34 10.53
N TRP A 694 -11.15 -14.61 9.74
CA TRP A 694 -12.12 -13.63 10.21
C TRP A 694 -13.56 -14.15 10.23
N HIS A 695 -13.78 -15.45 10.05
CA HIS A 695 -15.11 -16.06 10.03
C HIS A 695 -16.09 -15.37 9.03
N LEU A 696 -15.60 -14.87 7.89
CA LEU A 696 -16.41 -14.01 6.99
C LEU A 696 -17.63 -14.69 6.38
N ASN A 697 -17.67 -16.01 6.40
CA ASN A 697 -18.78 -16.80 5.90
C ASN A 697 -19.81 -17.17 6.98
N ASP A 698 -19.64 -16.70 8.22
CA ASP A 698 -20.60 -16.89 9.31
C ASP A 698 -21.70 -15.81 9.32
N PRO A 699 -22.97 -16.15 9.67
CA PRO A 699 -24.02 -15.16 9.84
C PRO A 699 -23.75 -14.28 11.05
N GLY A 700 -23.80 -12.96 10.84
CA GLY A 700 -23.49 -11.97 11.87
C GLY A 700 -22.12 -11.29 11.70
N VAL A 701 -21.26 -11.80 10.82
CA VAL A 701 -19.93 -11.21 10.58
C VAL A 701 -20.00 -10.19 9.46
N VAL A 702 -19.65 -8.95 9.77
CA VAL A 702 -19.64 -7.83 8.82
C VAL A 702 -18.51 -8.02 7.79
N PRO A 703 -18.75 -7.81 6.48
CA PRO A 703 -17.69 -7.86 5.48
C PRO A 703 -16.61 -6.80 5.70
N ASN A 704 -15.46 -6.96 5.04
CA ASN A 704 -14.36 -6.00 5.07
C ASN A 704 -14.31 -5.20 3.76
N LEU A 705 -13.71 -4.01 3.79
CA LEU A 705 -13.48 -3.18 2.60
C LEU A 705 -12.50 -3.86 1.64
N LEU A 706 -11.39 -4.37 2.19
CA LEU A 706 -10.27 -4.93 1.44
C LEU A 706 -9.39 -5.78 2.36
N GLN A 707 -8.90 -6.91 1.86
CA GLN A 707 -7.78 -7.64 2.45
C GLN A 707 -6.48 -7.29 1.71
N THR A 708 -5.44 -6.93 2.45
CA THR A 708 -4.19 -6.38 1.89
C THR A 708 -3.01 -7.36 1.92
N GLY A 709 -3.24 -8.59 2.38
CA GLY A 709 -2.22 -9.64 2.42
C GLY A 709 -1.43 -9.67 3.73
N ALA A 710 -0.13 -9.89 3.63
CA ALA A 710 0.77 -9.87 4.79
C ALA A 710 1.08 -8.42 5.17
N GLY A 711 0.99 -8.10 6.46
CA GLY A 711 1.34 -6.77 6.92
C GLY A 711 1.44 -6.66 8.43
N SER A 712 1.61 -5.43 8.88
CA SER A 712 1.57 -4.98 10.26
C SER A 712 1.04 -3.54 10.21
N PRO A 713 -0.27 -3.39 9.98
CA PRO A 713 -0.90 -2.10 9.78
C PRO A 713 -0.75 -1.23 11.04
N THR A 714 -0.58 0.06 10.82
CA THR A 714 -0.39 1.06 11.89
C THR A 714 -1.34 2.23 11.66
N GLY A 715 -0.85 3.48 11.60
CA GLY A 715 -1.70 4.67 11.54
C GLY A 715 -2.52 4.80 10.25
N ILE A 716 -3.69 5.44 10.40
CA ILE A 716 -4.68 5.66 9.36
C ILE A 716 -5.31 7.05 9.50
N THR A 717 -5.61 7.71 8.39
CA THR A 717 -6.40 8.95 8.35
C THR A 717 -7.26 9.01 7.10
N VAL A 718 -8.44 9.62 7.18
CA VAL A 718 -9.18 10.09 6.00
C VAL A 718 -8.55 11.40 5.50
N TYR A 719 -8.48 11.60 4.19
CA TYR A 719 -8.06 12.86 3.59
C TYR A 719 -9.25 13.64 3.04
N GLU A 720 -9.42 14.89 3.45
CA GLU A 720 -10.52 15.78 2.99
C GLU A 720 -10.00 17.19 2.65
N GLY A 721 -8.75 17.25 2.19
CA GLY A 721 -8.11 18.51 1.79
C GLY A 721 -8.22 18.77 0.29
N ASP A 722 -7.94 20.02 -0.09
CA ASP A 722 -7.91 20.45 -1.49
C ASP A 722 -6.52 20.33 -2.12
N LEU A 723 -5.46 20.16 -1.32
CA LEU A 723 -4.08 20.15 -1.82
C LEU A 723 -3.74 18.87 -2.59
N LEU A 724 -4.25 17.73 -2.12
CA LEU A 724 -4.09 16.40 -2.73
C LEU A 724 -5.48 15.87 -3.14
N PRO A 725 -6.13 16.48 -4.15
CA PRO A 725 -7.52 16.17 -4.49
C PRO A 725 -7.73 14.73 -4.98
N MET A 726 -6.65 14.04 -5.37
CA MET A 726 -6.67 12.62 -5.71
C MET A 726 -6.95 11.69 -4.52
N PHE A 727 -6.91 12.22 -3.29
CA PHE A 727 -7.15 11.48 -2.06
C PHE A 727 -8.40 11.95 -1.31
N THR A 728 -9.11 12.98 -1.79
CA THR A 728 -10.28 13.52 -1.09
C THR A 728 -11.37 12.46 -0.92
N GLY A 729 -11.78 12.21 0.33
CA GLY A 729 -12.74 11.16 0.69
C GLY A 729 -12.14 9.76 0.80
N HIS A 730 -10.81 9.62 0.74
CA HIS A 730 -10.12 8.32 0.75
C HIS A 730 -9.24 8.15 1.99
N LEU A 731 -8.90 6.89 2.27
CA LEU A 731 -8.10 6.50 3.42
C LEU A 731 -6.62 6.50 3.07
N LEU A 732 -5.79 7.08 3.91
CA LEU A 732 -4.33 7.02 3.86
C LEU A 732 -3.86 6.19 5.06
N HIS A 733 -2.93 5.25 4.84
CA HIS A 733 -2.61 4.24 5.82
C HIS A 733 -1.15 3.78 5.74
N CYS A 734 -0.53 3.64 6.90
CA CYS A 734 0.81 3.11 7.07
C CYS A 734 0.78 1.62 7.41
N ASP A 735 1.62 0.83 6.74
CA ASP A 735 1.81 -0.58 6.99
C ASP A 735 3.30 -0.86 7.12
N ALA A 736 3.74 -1.11 8.36
CA ALA A 736 5.15 -1.26 8.70
C ALA A 736 5.74 -2.57 8.17
N GLY A 737 4.91 -3.61 8.01
CA GLY A 737 5.31 -4.93 7.52
C GLY A 737 5.90 -4.89 6.10
N PRO A 738 5.14 -4.45 5.09
CA PRO A 738 5.57 -4.30 3.69
C PRO A 738 6.34 -2.99 3.42
N ASN A 739 6.65 -2.19 4.44
CA ASN A 739 7.39 -0.93 4.33
C ASN A 739 6.66 0.11 3.47
N VAL A 740 5.38 0.39 3.74
CA VAL A 740 4.60 1.26 2.83
C VAL A 740 3.59 2.17 3.52
N CYS A 741 3.48 3.40 3.03
CA CYS A 741 2.32 4.26 3.23
C CYS A 741 1.55 4.36 1.92
N ARG A 742 0.24 4.15 1.97
CA ARG A 742 -0.62 4.03 0.78
C ARG A 742 -2.01 4.59 0.99
N ALA A 743 -2.67 4.94 -0.10
CA ALA A 743 -4.08 5.28 -0.14
C ALA A 743 -4.94 4.07 -0.52
N TYR A 744 -6.14 3.98 0.04
CA TYR A 744 -7.22 3.11 -0.42
C TYR A 744 -8.28 3.98 -1.08
N ILE A 745 -8.33 3.94 -2.40
CA ILE A 745 -9.29 4.67 -3.23
C ILE A 745 -10.63 3.95 -3.15
N VAL A 746 -11.48 4.41 -2.24
CA VAL A 746 -12.78 3.82 -1.91
C VAL A 746 -13.78 4.07 -3.03
N SER A 747 -14.59 3.06 -3.34
CA SER A 747 -15.75 3.14 -4.22
C SER A 747 -16.94 2.43 -3.58
N ASP A 748 -18.14 2.90 -3.91
CA ASP A 748 -19.36 2.24 -3.46
C ASP A 748 -19.48 0.85 -4.08
N ASP A 749 -19.80 -0.15 -3.26
CA ASP A 749 -20.15 -1.50 -3.69
C ASP A 749 -21.45 -1.90 -3.01
N LYS A 750 -22.57 -1.61 -3.69
CA LYS A 750 -23.93 -1.77 -3.16
C LYS A 750 -24.06 -1.06 -1.81
N ALA A 751 -24.56 -1.70 -0.76
CA ALA A 751 -24.63 -1.13 0.59
C ALA A 751 -23.26 -1.02 1.29
N GLY A 752 -22.20 -1.60 0.74
CA GLY A 752 -20.86 -1.56 1.28
C GLY A 752 -19.91 -0.71 0.47
N TYR A 753 -18.65 -1.14 0.48
CA TYR A 753 -17.54 -0.45 -0.14
C TYR A 753 -16.52 -1.46 -0.67
N THR A 754 -15.78 -1.04 -1.70
CA THR A 754 -14.55 -1.68 -2.19
C THR A 754 -13.44 -0.63 -2.32
N ALA A 755 -12.19 -1.03 -2.47
CA ALA A 755 -11.10 -0.07 -2.68
C ALA A 755 -9.97 -0.59 -3.58
N LYS A 756 -9.33 0.34 -4.30
CA LYS A 756 -8.06 0.11 -5.00
C LYS A 756 -6.89 0.71 -4.21
N ILE A 757 -5.74 0.04 -4.23
CA ILE A 757 -4.53 0.52 -3.58
C ILE A 757 -3.80 1.50 -4.48
N ARG A 758 -3.29 2.58 -3.89
CA ARG A 758 -2.38 3.52 -4.53
C ARG A 758 -1.24 3.88 -3.59
N GLU A 759 -0.01 3.58 -3.98
CA GLU A 759 1.16 3.84 -3.12
C GLU A 759 1.48 5.34 -3.00
N ILE A 760 1.89 5.75 -1.80
CA ILE A 760 2.30 7.14 -1.47
C ILE A 760 3.81 7.20 -1.24
N LEU A 761 4.31 6.35 -0.34
CA LEU A 761 5.72 6.28 0.02
C LEU A 761 6.10 4.83 0.36
N THR A 762 7.08 4.26 -0.33
CA THR A 762 7.43 2.83 -0.24
C THR A 762 8.93 2.61 0.00
N GLY A 763 9.28 1.80 0.98
CA GLY A 763 10.65 1.33 1.26
C GLY A 763 11.07 0.19 0.34
N SER A 764 11.11 0.43 -0.98
CA SER A 764 11.48 -0.62 -1.93
C SER A 764 12.96 -1.02 -1.80
N GLN A 765 13.84 -0.04 -1.59
CA GLN A 765 15.29 -0.22 -1.41
C GLN A 765 15.73 -0.07 0.06
N ASP A 766 14.96 0.65 0.89
CA ASP A 766 15.19 0.72 2.33
C ASP A 766 14.16 -0.11 3.12
N LYS A 767 14.60 -1.29 3.59
CA LYS A 767 13.76 -2.19 4.40
C LYS A 767 13.67 -1.79 5.87
N TRP A 768 14.37 -0.72 6.28
CA TRP A 768 14.25 -0.14 7.62
C TRP A 768 13.12 0.87 7.72
N PHE A 769 12.59 1.35 6.59
CA PHE A 769 11.41 2.22 6.57
C PHE A 769 10.20 1.51 7.18
N ARG A 770 9.82 1.90 8.40
CA ARG A 770 8.69 1.35 9.16
C ARG A 770 7.70 2.49 9.40
N PRO A 771 6.88 2.83 8.39
CA PRO A 771 5.90 3.89 8.55
C PRO A 771 4.93 3.51 9.67
N SER A 772 4.77 4.40 10.64
CA SER A 772 4.01 4.17 11.88
C SER A 772 2.72 4.99 11.92
N ASP A 773 2.68 6.15 11.28
CA ASP A 773 1.47 6.96 11.20
C ASP A 773 1.49 7.99 10.05
N VAL A 774 0.32 8.48 9.65
CA VAL A 774 0.15 9.51 8.63
C VAL A 774 -0.94 10.50 9.05
N LYS A 775 -0.64 11.79 9.01
CA LYS A 775 -1.57 12.87 9.39
C LYS A 775 -1.60 13.99 8.36
N VAL A 776 -2.70 14.74 8.33
CA VAL A 776 -2.91 15.87 7.42
C VAL A 776 -2.60 17.18 8.14
N ALA A 777 -1.66 17.95 7.58
CA ALA A 777 -1.28 19.26 8.08
C ALA A 777 -2.34 20.34 7.72
N PRO A 778 -2.36 21.48 8.43
CA PRO A 778 -3.28 22.59 8.14
C PRO A 778 -3.22 23.16 6.72
N ASP A 779 -2.08 23.06 6.03
CA ASP A 779 -1.93 23.48 4.63
C ASP A 779 -2.45 22.42 3.62
N GLY A 780 -2.88 21.25 4.12
CA GLY A 780 -3.35 20.12 3.33
C GLY A 780 -2.27 19.13 2.90
N SER A 781 -1.00 19.34 3.26
CA SER A 781 0.08 18.37 3.04
C SER A 781 -0.02 17.19 4.02
N LEU A 782 0.65 16.07 3.72
CA LEU A 782 0.73 14.94 4.65
C LEU A 782 2.03 14.98 5.41
N VAL A 783 2.04 14.49 6.64
CA VAL A 783 3.26 14.09 7.36
C VAL A 783 3.16 12.60 7.65
N ILE A 784 4.18 11.84 7.27
CA ILE A 784 4.31 10.40 7.50
C ILE A 784 5.42 10.20 8.54
N ALA A 785 5.08 9.55 9.65
CA ALA A 785 6.04 9.11 10.65
C ALA A 785 6.66 7.77 10.25
N ASP A 786 7.96 7.65 10.43
CA ASP A 786 8.76 6.47 10.18
C ASP A 786 9.53 6.12 11.46
N TRP A 787 9.15 5.00 12.07
CA TRP A 787 9.84 4.45 13.23
C TRP A 787 11.33 4.20 12.94
N TYR A 788 11.63 3.81 11.70
CA TYR A 788 12.96 3.47 11.18
C TYR A 788 13.70 2.36 11.96
N ASP A 789 13.33 1.10 11.72
CA ASP A 789 13.85 -0.06 12.44
C ASP A 789 14.13 -1.27 11.52
N PRO A 790 15.20 -2.06 11.76
CA PRO A 790 15.48 -3.28 11.01
C PRO A 790 14.35 -4.31 11.08
N GLY A 791 13.65 -4.38 12.21
CA GLY A 791 12.52 -5.28 12.45
C GLY A 791 11.18 -4.56 12.38
N VAL A 792 10.10 -5.32 12.47
CA VAL A 792 8.76 -4.76 12.66
C VAL A 792 8.52 -4.56 14.16
N GLY A 793 8.04 -3.37 14.53
CA GLY A 793 7.91 -2.84 15.89
C GLY A 793 7.00 -3.60 16.87
N GLY A 794 6.51 -4.80 16.54
CA GLY A 794 5.87 -5.69 17.51
C GLY A 794 6.90 -6.25 18.48
N HIS A 795 7.69 -7.24 18.06
CA HIS A 795 8.67 -7.93 18.93
C HIS A 795 10.13 -7.62 18.59
N GLY A 796 10.36 -6.89 17.50
CA GLY A 796 11.64 -6.82 16.80
C GLY A 796 12.54 -5.65 17.16
N MET A 797 12.02 -4.55 17.75
CA MET A 797 12.70 -3.24 17.85
C MET A 797 14.21 -3.41 18.12
N GLY A 798 15.00 -3.09 17.11
CA GLY A 798 16.43 -3.32 17.05
C GLY A 798 17.26 -2.03 17.18
N ASP A 799 16.70 -0.90 16.78
CA ASP A 799 17.33 0.42 16.82
C ASP A 799 16.60 1.34 17.80
N LEU A 800 17.36 2.12 18.57
CA LEU A 800 16.82 3.10 19.54
C LEU A 800 17.21 4.54 19.19
N ASP A 801 18.00 4.71 18.13
CA ASP A 801 18.75 5.94 17.89
C ASP A 801 18.25 6.68 16.64
N ARG A 802 17.20 6.18 15.97
CA ARG A 802 16.66 6.75 14.73
C ARG A 802 15.14 6.83 14.71
N GLY A 803 14.65 7.78 13.93
CA GLY A 803 13.23 8.06 13.71
C GLY A 803 13.08 9.27 12.81
N ARG A 804 12.09 9.26 11.92
CA ARG A 804 11.97 10.25 10.84
C ARG A 804 10.53 10.66 10.60
N LEU A 805 10.36 11.88 10.11
CA LEU A 805 9.09 12.42 9.61
C LEU A 805 9.29 12.90 8.17
N PHE A 806 8.41 12.51 7.27
CA PHE A 806 8.41 12.92 5.87
C PHE A 806 7.18 13.74 5.54
N ARG A 807 7.35 14.90 4.89
CA ARG A 807 6.24 15.70 4.38
C ARG A 807 5.95 15.36 2.92
N ILE A 808 4.69 15.14 2.58
CA ILE A 808 4.23 14.79 1.23
C ILE A 808 3.37 15.91 0.64
N THR A 809 3.70 16.31 -0.58
CA THR A 809 3.02 17.36 -1.34
C THR A 809 2.87 16.94 -2.81
N PRO A 810 2.08 17.65 -3.63
CA PRO A 810 2.13 17.47 -5.08
C PRO A 810 3.52 17.76 -5.67
N ILE A 811 3.95 17.05 -6.72
CA ILE A 811 5.30 17.14 -7.30
C ILE A 811 5.73 18.55 -7.78
N LYS A 812 4.77 19.44 -8.05
CA LYS A 812 5.01 20.84 -8.49
C LYS A 812 4.62 21.87 -7.42
N HIS A 813 4.38 21.43 -6.20
CA HIS A 813 4.04 22.30 -5.10
C HIS A 813 5.27 23.11 -4.65
N ASP A 814 5.02 24.29 -4.10
CA ASP A 814 6.02 25.09 -3.43
C ASP A 814 6.55 24.31 -2.21
N ALA A 815 7.87 24.27 -2.01
CA ALA A 815 8.44 23.55 -0.87
C ALA A 815 8.04 24.20 0.47
N SER A 816 7.69 25.49 0.47
CA SER A 816 7.34 26.18 1.72
C SER A 816 6.15 25.55 2.44
N TYR A 817 6.23 25.56 3.77
CA TYR A 817 5.15 25.14 4.64
C TYR A 817 4.40 26.35 5.15
N LYS A 818 3.17 26.52 4.66
CA LYS A 818 2.36 27.72 4.91
C LYS A 818 1.12 27.34 5.69
N VAL A 819 1.22 27.42 7.01
CA VAL A 819 0.10 27.17 7.91
C VAL A 819 -0.89 28.33 7.81
N PRO A 820 -2.16 28.09 7.43
CA PRO A 820 -3.18 29.12 7.40
C PRO A 820 -3.53 29.60 8.81
N THR A 821 -3.72 30.92 8.96
CA THR A 821 -4.20 31.54 10.20
C THR A 821 -5.72 31.74 10.13
N PHE A 822 -6.42 31.38 11.20
CA PHE A 822 -7.86 31.57 11.32
C PHE A 822 -8.20 32.44 12.53
N ASP A 823 -9.29 33.18 12.42
CA ASP A 823 -9.90 33.90 13.53
C ASP A 823 -10.98 33.01 14.15
N PHE A 824 -10.68 32.41 15.31
CA PHE A 824 -11.62 31.57 16.03
C PHE A 824 -12.58 32.38 16.92
N ASP A 825 -12.44 33.70 17.03
CA ASP A 825 -13.31 34.53 17.88
C ASP A 825 -14.57 35.00 17.14
N THR A 826 -14.66 34.78 15.83
CA THR A 826 -15.81 35.18 15.00
C THR A 826 -16.40 34.00 14.23
N ALA A 827 -17.73 33.96 14.10
CA ALA A 827 -18.41 32.91 13.36
C ALA A 827 -17.92 32.76 11.90
N PRO A 828 -17.69 33.84 11.12
CA PRO A 828 -17.13 33.71 9.77
C PRO A 828 -15.73 33.10 9.74
N GLY A 829 -14.84 33.50 10.66
CA GLY A 829 -13.48 32.97 10.74
C GLY A 829 -13.45 31.50 11.15
N ALA A 830 -14.25 31.12 12.15
CA ALA A 830 -14.37 29.74 12.59
C ALA A 830 -15.06 28.83 11.54
N VAL A 831 -16.05 29.33 10.80
CA VAL A 831 -16.65 28.58 9.66
C VAL A 831 -15.63 28.35 8.54
N GLU A 832 -14.73 29.30 8.27
CA GLU A 832 -13.65 29.09 7.31
C GLU A 832 -12.67 28.02 7.81
N ALA A 833 -12.31 28.06 9.10
CA ALA A 833 -11.47 27.04 9.73
C ALA A 833 -12.11 25.64 9.70
N LEU A 834 -13.43 25.53 9.83
CA LEU A 834 -14.15 24.26 9.79
C LEU A 834 -14.01 23.53 8.42
N LYS A 835 -13.66 24.24 7.34
CA LYS A 835 -13.37 23.66 6.02
C LYS A 835 -12.00 22.98 5.96
N ASN A 836 -11.09 23.28 6.88
CA ASN A 836 -9.74 22.75 6.87
C ASN A 836 -9.72 21.21 7.01
N PRO A 837 -8.76 20.51 6.37
CA PRO A 837 -8.66 19.05 6.48
C PRO A 837 -8.01 18.55 7.78
N ASN A 838 -7.30 19.40 8.52
CA ASN A 838 -6.62 19.02 9.76
C ASN A 838 -7.61 18.87 10.93
N TYR A 839 -7.50 17.77 11.69
CA TYR A 839 -8.38 17.49 12.83
C TYR A 839 -8.32 18.56 13.92
N ALA A 840 -7.13 19.05 14.28
CA ALA A 840 -6.98 20.04 15.34
C ALA A 840 -7.53 21.43 14.95
N VAL A 841 -7.38 21.86 13.68
CA VAL A 841 -8.04 23.09 13.18
C VAL A 841 -9.56 22.93 13.26
N ARG A 842 -10.10 21.78 12.84
CA ARG A 842 -11.54 21.50 12.93
C ARG A 842 -12.03 21.45 14.37
N TYR A 843 -11.24 20.91 15.30
CA TYR A 843 -11.54 20.95 16.73
C TYR A 843 -11.68 22.38 17.23
N MET A 844 -10.70 23.25 16.96
CA MET A 844 -10.74 24.66 17.37
C MET A 844 -11.97 25.38 16.79
N ALA A 845 -12.24 25.17 15.50
CA ALA A 845 -13.40 25.71 14.81
C ALA A 845 -14.72 25.22 15.43
N TRP A 846 -14.83 23.91 15.68
CA TRP A 846 -16.03 23.30 16.23
C TRP A 846 -16.32 23.81 17.63
N GLN A 847 -15.32 23.84 18.53
CA GLN A 847 -15.49 24.34 19.90
C GLN A 847 -15.92 25.81 19.93
N SER A 848 -15.29 26.64 19.09
CA SER A 848 -15.66 28.05 18.94
C SER A 848 -17.11 28.23 18.46
N LEU A 849 -17.49 27.58 17.36
CA LEU A 849 -18.84 27.71 16.78
C LEU A 849 -19.92 27.15 17.71
N HIS A 850 -19.62 26.04 18.41
CA HIS A 850 -20.53 25.47 19.40
C HIS A 850 -20.73 26.41 20.59
N ALA A 851 -19.65 27.04 21.09
CA ALA A 851 -19.74 28.03 22.16
C ALA A 851 -20.53 29.30 21.77
N MET A 852 -20.48 29.69 20.49
CA MET A 852 -21.30 30.80 19.96
C MET A 852 -22.81 30.45 19.87
N GLY A 853 -23.17 29.17 19.89
CA GLY A 853 -24.55 28.70 19.82
C GLY A 853 -25.31 29.29 18.62
N THR A 854 -26.47 29.91 18.88
CA THR A 854 -27.33 30.45 17.82
C THR A 854 -26.71 31.58 17.01
N ASP A 855 -25.70 32.28 17.54
CA ASP A 855 -25.03 33.38 16.83
C ASP A 855 -24.23 32.89 15.62
N ALA A 856 -23.80 31.61 15.63
CA ALA A 856 -23.14 30.98 14.49
C ALA A 856 -24.11 30.47 13.41
N ASN A 857 -25.41 30.36 13.70
CA ASN A 857 -26.37 29.69 12.81
C ASN A 857 -26.43 30.31 11.41
N SER A 858 -26.32 31.64 11.29
CA SER A 858 -26.35 32.29 9.98
C SER A 858 -25.19 31.87 9.09
N GLU A 859 -23.98 31.78 9.62
CA GLU A 859 -22.79 31.36 8.86
C GLU A 859 -22.79 29.85 8.60
N LEU A 860 -23.20 29.05 9.59
CA LEU A 860 -23.35 27.61 9.42
C LEU A 860 -24.39 27.25 8.36
N GLN A 861 -25.52 27.96 8.29
CA GLN A 861 -26.53 27.75 7.26
C GLN A 861 -26.00 28.08 5.85
N LYS A 862 -25.12 29.09 5.72
CA LYS A 862 -24.43 29.35 4.44
C LYS A 862 -23.49 28.19 4.09
N LEU A 863 -22.76 27.63 5.06
CA LEU A 863 -21.89 26.48 4.84
C LEU A 863 -22.69 25.21 4.50
N ALA A 864 -23.84 25.01 5.14
CA ALA A 864 -24.79 23.93 4.86
C ALA A 864 -25.40 24.01 3.44
N ALA A 865 -25.29 25.15 2.76
CA ALA A 865 -25.67 25.33 1.36
C ALA A 865 -24.49 25.19 0.37
N SER A 866 -23.30 24.77 0.85
CA SER A 866 -22.10 24.60 0.02
C SER A 866 -22.29 23.55 -1.08
N LYS A 867 -21.64 23.76 -2.23
CA LYS A 867 -21.55 22.74 -3.28
C LYS A 867 -20.76 21.50 -2.83
N ASN A 868 -19.81 21.67 -1.91
CA ASN A 868 -19.03 20.56 -1.38
C ASN A 868 -19.82 19.84 -0.26
N PRO A 869 -20.19 18.56 -0.45
CA PRO A 869 -20.97 17.80 0.53
C PRO A 869 -20.25 17.59 1.87
N ILE A 870 -18.91 17.52 1.89
CA ILE A 870 -18.12 17.46 3.12
C ILE A 870 -18.38 18.70 3.99
N TYR A 871 -18.36 19.88 3.36
CA TYR A 871 -18.60 21.14 4.06
C TYR A 871 -20.05 21.25 4.56
N ARG A 872 -21.01 20.75 3.78
CA ARG A 872 -22.41 20.65 4.23
C ARG A 872 -22.52 19.77 5.47
N ALA A 873 -21.93 18.58 5.45
CA ALA A 873 -21.98 17.64 6.56
C ALA A 873 -21.38 18.22 7.86
N ARG A 874 -20.19 18.83 7.79
CA ARG A 874 -19.57 19.50 8.95
C ARG A 874 -20.45 20.60 9.54
N ALA A 875 -21.11 21.40 8.70
CA ALA A 875 -22.02 22.45 9.15
C ALA A 875 -23.27 21.87 9.84
N LEU A 876 -23.86 20.83 9.24
CA LEU A 876 -25.11 20.22 9.72
C LEU A 876 -24.92 19.48 11.04
N TRP A 877 -23.78 18.82 11.27
CA TRP A 877 -23.44 18.25 12.59
C TRP A 877 -23.51 19.30 13.70
N LEU A 878 -22.90 20.47 13.47
CA LEU A 878 -22.83 21.52 14.47
C LEU A 878 -24.18 22.24 14.62
N LEU A 879 -24.85 22.56 13.52
CA LEU A 879 -26.21 23.13 13.53
C LEU A 879 -27.17 22.25 14.33
N GLY A 880 -27.16 20.94 14.12
CA GLY A 880 -28.07 20.03 14.79
C GLY A 880 -27.87 19.96 16.30
N LYS A 881 -26.64 20.26 16.76
CA LYS A 881 -26.25 20.32 18.18
C LYS A 881 -26.38 21.73 18.78
N THR A 882 -26.86 22.70 18.02
CA THR A 882 -27.29 24.00 18.56
C THR A 882 -28.70 23.87 19.13
N ASP A 883 -28.91 24.42 20.32
CA ASP A 883 -30.20 24.40 21.02
C ASP A 883 -31.38 24.78 20.11
N GLY A 884 -32.37 23.89 20.02
CA GLY A 884 -33.61 24.09 19.26
C GLY A 884 -33.50 23.94 17.73
N GLN A 885 -32.32 23.65 17.17
CA GLN A 885 -32.14 23.46 15.72
C GLN A 885 -32.24 21.99 15.26
N GLY A 886 -31.96 21.03 16.15
CA GLY A 886 -31.84 19.60 15.86
C GLY A 886 -32.85 19.01 14.88
N LYS A 887 -34.15 19.04 15.20
CA LYS A 887 -35.21 18.47 14.35
C LYS A 887 -35.25 19.07 12.94
N GLN A 888 -35.07 20.39 12.82
CA GLN A 888 -35.07 21.07 11.52
C GLN A 888 -33.81 20.72 10.72
N THR A 889 -32.65 20.66 11.38
CA THR A 889 -31.38 20.30 10.73
C THR A 889 -31.37 18.87 10.22
N VAL A 890 -31.91 17.92 10.99
CA VAL A 890 -32.06 16.53 10.53
C VAL A 890 -32.99 16.46 9.32
N ALA A 891 -34.14 17.14 9.36
CA ALA A 891 -35.07 17.19 8.23
C ALA A 891 -34.39 17.74 6.96
N GLN A 892 -33.58 18.79 7.10
CA GLN A 892 -32.77 19.33 6.00
C GLN A 892 -31.74 18.31 5.48
N ALA A 893 -31.05 17.59 6.37
CA ALA A 893 -30.00 16.64 6.00
C ALA A 893 -30.54 15.42 5.24
N ILE A 894 -31.70 14.87 5.66
CA ILE A 894 -32.29 13.70 5.01
C ILE A 894 -32.91 14.01 3.64
N GLU A 895 -33.10 15.28 3.30
CA GLU A 895 -33.55 15.73 1.97
C GLU A 895 -32.37 16.07 1.03
N ASP A 896 -31.12 15.99 1.49
CA ASP A 896 -29.95 16.33 0.68
C ASP A 896 -29.81 15.40 -0.53
N SER A 897 -29.37 15.97 -1.65
CA SER A 897 -29.07 15.23 -2.88
C SER A 897 -27.99 14.15 -2.70
N ASP A 898 -27.03 14.36 -1.80
CA ASP A 898 -25.92 13.45 -1.55
C ASP A 898 -26.31 12.36 -0.52
N PRO A 899 -26.21 11.06 -0.87
CA PRO A 899 -26.58 9.99 0.04
C PRO A 899 -25.75 9.98 1.33
N ASN A 900 -24.49 10.46 1.31
CA ASN A 900 -23.66 10.52 2.51
C ASN A 900 -24.18 11.56 3.52
N VAL A 901 -24.73 12.67 3.03
CA VAL A 901 -25.37 13.68 3.89
C VAL A 901 -26.69 13.15 4.46
N ARG A 902 -27.46 12.37 3.68
CA ARG A 902 -28.66 11.71 4.21
C ARG A 902 -28.34 10.68 5.30
N MET A 903 -27.32 9.84 5.10
CA MET A 903 -26.82 8.92 6.14
C MET A 903 -26.37 9.67 7.41
N MET A 904 -25.62 10.76 7.24
CA MET A 904 -25.22 11.63 8.34
C MET A 904 -26.44 12.19 9.09
N GLY A 905 -27.49 12.61 8.39
CA GLY A 905 -28.75 13.06 9.00
C GLY A 905 -29.40 12.01 9.90
N VAL A 906 -29.40 10.75 9.48
CA VAL A 906 -29.91 9.62 10.29
C VAL A 906 -29.05 9.40 11.55
N ARG A 907 -27.72 9.49 11.43
CA ARG A 907 -26.81 9.40 12.59
C ARG A 907 -27.01 10.55 13.57
N LEU A 908 -27.19 11.76 13.05
CA LEU A 908 -27.47 12.95 13.84
C LEU A 908 -28.81 12.79 14.59
N ALA A 909 -29.86 12.27 13.93
CA ALA A 909 -31.14 11.99 14.57
C ALA A 909 -30.99 11.06 15.79
N ARG A 910 -30.17 10.00 15.66
CA ARG A 910 -29.87 9.07 16.75
C ARG A 910 -29.12 9.73 17.89
N GLN A 911 -28.07 10.50 17.59
CA GLN A 911 -27.30 11.20 18.63
C GLN A 911 -28.10 12.28 19.37
N LEU A 912 -29.15 12.82 18.74
CA LEU A 912 -30.06 13.79 19.34
C LEU A 912 -31.26 13.14 20.05
N ASP A 913 -31.32 11.81 20.11
CA ASP A 913 -32.43 11.03 20.68
C ASP A 913 -33.80 11.48 20.13
N LEU A 914 -33.87 11.74 18.81
CA LEU A 914 -35.12 12.10 18.15
C LEU A 914 -35.94 10.86 17.80
N GLU A 915 -37.26 11.03 17.68
CA GLU A 915 -38.19 10.01 17.20
C GLU A 915 -37.81 9.55 15.77
N LEU A 916 -37.06 8.45 15.67
CA LEU A 916 -36.44 8.00 14.42
C LEU A 916 -37.45 7.72 13.31
N GLU A 917 -38.68 7.33 13.65
CA GLU A 917 -39.74 7.06 12.67
C GLU A 917 -40.07 8.26 11.76
N ASP A 918 -39.94 9.49 12.28
CA ASP A 918 -40.17 10.72 11.50
C ASP A 918 -39.16 10.86 10.35
N PHE A 919 -37.97 10.28 10.50
CA PHE A 919 -36.84 10.45 9.57
C PHE A 919 -36.50 9.18 8.79
N VAL A 920 -36.80 8.00 9.35
CA VAL A 920 -36.60 6.71 8.69
C VAL A 920 -37.69 6.45 7.65
N ALA A 921 -38.95 6.70 7.99
CA ALA A 921 -40.08 6.36 7.11
C ALA A 921 -39.99 6.98 5.71
N PRO A 922 -39.58 8.25 5.53
CA PRO A 922 -39.41 8.84 4.21
C PRO A 922 -38.30 8.20 3.35
N LEU A 923 -37.32 7.54 3.98
CA LEU A 923 -36.13 7.02 3.34
C LEU A 923 -36.13 5.50 3.15
N LEU A 924 -37.18 4.77 3.58
CA LEU A 924 -37.22 3.30 3.52
C LEU A 924 -36.96 2.74 2.11
N ARG A 925 -37.29 3.51 1.06
CA ARG A 925 -37.05 3.16 -0.35
C ARG A 925 -36.03 4.10 -1.02
N ASP A 926 -35.12 4.68 -0.24
CA ASP A 926 -34.04 5.52 -0.78
C ASP A 926 -33.31 4.74 -1.88
N PRO A 927 -33.00 5.35 -3.03
CA PRO A 927 -32.32 4.65 -4.12
C PRO A 927 -30.93 4.13 -3.72
N SER A 928 -30.26 4.78 -2.76
CA SER A 928 -28.96 4.33 -2.27
C SER A 928 -29.10 3.15 -1.30
N PRO A 929 -28.51 1.98 -1.60
CA PRO A 929 -28.46 0.86 -0.66
C PRO A 929 -27.67 1.19 0.62
N GLN A 930 -26.70 2.13 0.57
CA GLN A 930 -25.97 2.57 1.77
C GLN A 930 -26.85 3.40 2.71
N VAL A 931 -27.77 4.20 2.17
CA VAL A 931 -28.78 4.88 3.00
C VAL A 931 -29.67 3.84 3.66
N ARG A 932 -30.20 2.87 2.89
CA ARG A 932 -31.03 1.78 3.45
C ARG A 932 -30.29 0.96 4.52
N ARG A 933 -28.98 0.72 4.35
CA ARG A 933 -28.10 0.11 5.38
C ARG A 933 -28.09 0.94 6.66
N GLU A 934 -27.86 2.26 6.56
CA GLU A 934 -27.85 3.15 7.71
C GLU A 934 -29.21 3.15 8.44
N LEU A 935 -30.32 3.12 7.70
CA LEU A 935 -31.67 2.98 8.29
C LEU A 935 -31.82 1.66 9.04
N ALA A 936 -31.36 0.54 8.48
CA ALA A 936 -31.43 -0.75 9.14
C ALA A 936 -30.66 -0.73 10.48
N VAL A 937 -29.43 -0.19 10.48
CA VAL A 937 -28.63 -0.03 11.71
C VAL A 937 -29.33 0.88 12.72
N ALA A 938 -29.92 2.00 12.26
CA ALA A 938 -30.63 2.95 13.12
C ALA A 938 -31.83 2.34 13.86
N LEU A 939 -32.51 1.37 13.26
CA LEU A 939 -33.68 0.72 13.87
C LEU A 939 -33.33 -0.13 15.10
N ARG A 940 -32.06 -0.54 15.27
CA ARG A 940 -31.65 -1.48 16.34
C ARG A 940 -32.04 -1.00 17.73
N GLU A 941 -31.81 0.27 18.05
CA GLU A 941 -32.04 0.84 19.39
C GLU A 941 -33.37 1.60 19.52
N SER A 942 -34.18 1.62 18.46
CA SER A 942 -35.49 2.26 18.50
C SER A 942 -36.49 1.41 19.30
N ASN A 943 -37.21 2.06 20.21
CA ASN A 943 -38.31 1.44 20.96
C ASN A 943 -39.69 1.61 20.29
N SER A 944 -39.74 2.14 19.04
CA SER A 944 -41.00 2.35 18.34
C SER A 944 -41.67 1.01 17.98
N GLU A 945 -42.98 0.90 18.21
CA GLU A 945 -43.79 -0.26 17.81
C GLU A 945 -43.81 -0.48 16.29
N LYS A 946 -43.38 0.51 15.50
CA LYS A 946 -43.32 0.43 14.03
C LYS A 946 -42.06 -0.26 13.51
N VAL A 947 -41.03 -0.46 14.36
CA VAL A 947 -39.74 -1.04 13.97
C VAL A 947 -39.91 -2.33 13.15
N PRO A 948 -40.71 -3.33 13.58
CA PRO A 948 -40.86 -4.57 12.80
C PRO A 948 -41.37 -4.35 11.37
N SER A 949 -42.30 -3.42 11.17
CA SER A 949 -42.87 -3.14 9.85
C SER A 949 -41.90 -2.39 8.94
N MET A 950 -41.16 -1.42 9.49
CA MET A 950 -40.14 -0.66 8.76
C MET A 950 -38.95 -1.56 8.39
N TRP A 951 -38.51 -2.40 9.33
CA TRP A 951 -37.47 -3.39 9.08
C TRP A 951 -37.88 -4.39 8.00
N ALA A 952 -39.12 -4.90 8.06
CA ALA A 952 -39.63 -5.81 7.03
C ALA A 952 -39.65 -5.15 5.64
N GLU A 953 -40.00 -3.87 5.53
CA GLU A 953 -39.93 -3.12 4.27
C GLU A 953 -38.49 -2.94 3.76
N LEU A 954 -37.50 -2.77 4.64
CA LEU A 954 -36.10 -2.80 4.23
C LEU A 954 -35.68 -4.20 3.78
N ALA A 955 -36.08 -5.25 4.50
CA ALA A 955 -35.72 -6.63 4.21
C ALA A 955 -36.29 -7.16 2.89
N THR A 956 -37.49 -6.72 2.46
CA THR A 956 -38.05 -7.09 1.15
C THR A 956 -37.27 -6.50 -0.03
N GLN A 957 -36.40 -5.52 0.21
CA GLN A 957 -35.53 -4.91 -0.80
C GLN A 957 -34.14 -5.58 -0.89
N HIS A 958 -33.87 -6.61 -0.09
CA HIS A 958 -32.63 -7.40 -0.23
C HIS A 958 -32.64 -8.17 -1.56
N ASP A 959 -31.53 -8.15 -2.29
CA ASP A 959 -31.42 -8.73 -3.63
C ASP A 959 -30.84 -10.15 -3.65
N GLY A 960 -30.44 -10.67 -2.49
CA GLY A 960 -29.78 -11.98 -2.36
C GLY A 960 -28.30 -11.99 -2.76
N LYS A 961 -27.68 -10.81 -2.94
CA LYS A 961 -26.28 -10.65 -3.37
C LYS A 961 -25.50 -9.66 -2.52
N ASP A 962 -26.16 -8.77 -1.79
CA ASP A 962 -25.53 -7.76 -0.95
C ASP A 962 -25.32 -8.24 0.49
N ARG A 963 -24.13 -8.76 0.80
CA ARG A 963 -23.78 -9.19 2.16
C ARG A 963 -23.71 -8.03 3.16
N TRP A 964 -23.35 -6.83 2.73
CA TRP A 964 -23.30 -5.66 3.62
C TRP A 964 -24.71 -5.27 4.07
N TYR A 965 -25.65 -5.25 3.13
CA TYR A 965 -27.04 -4.95 3.44
C TYR A 965 -27.67 -6.03 4.32
N LEU A 966 -27.41 -7.31 4.03
CA LEU A 966 -27.88 -8.43 4.84
C LEU A 966 -27.39 -8.35 6.29
N GLU A 967 -26.12 -8.00 6.51
CA GLU A 967 -25.59 -7.85 7.86
C GLU A 967 -26.16 -6.64 8.60
N ALA A 968 -26.42 -5.53 7.90
CA ALA A 968 -27.09 -4.37 8.48
C ALA A 968 -28.54 -4.67 8.88
N LEU A 969 -29.28 -5.44 8.07
CA LEU A 969 -30.59 -5.96 8.44
C LEU A 969 -30.50 -6.85 9.69
N GLY A 970 -29.48 -7.71 9.74
CA GLY A 970 -29.15 -8.48 10.93
C GLY A 970 -29.01 -7.61 12.17
N VAL A 971 -28.07 -6.65 12.15
CA VAL A 971 -27.83 -5.68 13.21
C VAL A 971 -29.12 -4.95 13.63
N GLY A 972 -29.89 -4.46 12.66
CA GLY A 972 -31.15 -3.77 12.90
C GLY A 972 -32.21 -4.60 13.61
N SER A 973 -32.19 -5.93 13.41
CA SER A 973 -33.14 -6.85 14.04
C SER A 973 -32.67 -7.43 15.38
N ASP A 974 -31.40 -7.28 15.76
CA ASP A 974 -30.78 -8.09 16.82
C ASP A 974 -31.51 -8.03 18.18
N LEU A 975 -32.14 -6.90 18.53
CA LEU A 975 -32.91 -6.73 19.78
C LEU A 975 -34.40 -7.09 19.65
N GLN A 976 -34.92 -7.28 18.43
CA GLN A 976 -36.35 -7.54 18.14
C GLN A 976 -36.53 -8.62 17.06
N ALA A 977 -35.64 -9.62 17.03
CA ALA A 977 -35.52 -10.56 15.92
C ALA A 977 -36.84 -11.28 15.60
N ASP A 978 -37.57 -11.72 16.62
CA ASP A 978 -38.84 -12.44 16.47
C ASP A 978 -39.89 -11.57 15.78
N ALA A 979 -40.12 -10.35 16.28
CA ALA A 979 -41.12 -9.44 15.74
C ALA A 979 -40.78 -9.01 14.30
N CYS A 980 -39.50 -8.69 14.03
CA CYS A 980 -39.03 -8.32 12.70
C CYS A 980 -39.17 -9.48 11.70
N PHE A 981 -38.80 -10.70 12.10
CA PHE A 981 -38.92 -11.89 11.25
C PHE A 981 -40.38 -12.24 10.96
N ASP A 982 -41.26 -12.17 11.96
CA ASP A 982 -42.70 -12.40 11.79
C ASP A 982 -43.34 -11.36 10.85
N ALA A 983 -42.96 -10.08 10.99
CA ALA A 983 -43.42 -9.02 10.10
C ALA A 983 -42.95 -9.25 8.65
N TRP A 984 -41.71 -9.69 8.45
CA TRP A 984 -41.17 -10.00 7.13
C TRP A 984 -41.85 -11.21 6.50
N ILE A 985 -42.01 -12.33 7.24
CA ILE A 985 -42.75 -13.52 6.77
C ILE A 985 -44.18 -13.13 6.36
N LYS A 986 -44.86 -12.31 7.16
CA LYS A 986 -46.20 -11.80 6.82
C LYS A 986 -46.20 -10.95 5.55
N ALA A 987 -45.14 -10.17 5.31
CA ALA A 987 -45.02 -9.31 4.14
C ALA A 987 -44.73 -10.10 2.85
N VAL A 988 -43.88 -11.12 2.90
CA VAL A 988 -43.49 -11.92 1.71
C VAL A 988 -44.43 -13.09 1.41
N GLY A 989 -45.19 -13.59 2.40
CA GLY A 989 -46.07 -14.73 2.22
C GLY A 989 -45.32 -15.96 1.73
N ASP A 990 -45.71 -16.52 0.58
CA ASP A 990 -45.10 -17.71 -0.01
C ASP A 990 -43.75 -17.42 -0.72
N ASP A 991 -43.40 -16.16 -0.96
CA ASP A 991 -42.17 -15.74 -1.67
C ASP A 991 -40.91 -15.76 -0.79
N TRP A 992 -40.99 -16.33 0.42
CA TRP A 992 -39.85 -16.47 1.33
C TRP A 992 -38.72 -17.34 0.75
N ASN A 993 -39.04 -18.25 -0.18
CA ASN A 993 -38.09 -19.25 -0.72
C ASN A 993 -37.36 -18.78 -1.99
N THR A 994 -36.95 -17.52 -2.03
CA THR A 994 -36.08 -16.94 -3.08
C THR A 994 -34.63 -16.89 -2.58
N PRO A 995 -33.60 -16.70 -3.45
CA PRO A 995 -32.23 -16.50 -2.98
C PRO A 995 -32.12 -15.39 -1.91
N ALA A 996 -32.81 -14.27 -2.11
CA ALA A 996 -32.88 -13.18 -1.14
C ALA A 996 -33.58 -13.59 0.18
N GLY A 997 -34.71 -14.31 0.10
CA GLY A 997 -35.42 -14.74 1.30
C GLY A 997 -34.66 -15.80 2.11
N ARG A 998 -33.97 -16.73 1.43
CA ARG A 998 -33.09 -17.71 2.09
C ARG A 998 -31.92 -17.04 2.82
N ASP A 999 -31.40 -15.96 2.26
CA ASP A 999 -30.38 -15.11 2.89
C ASP A 999 -30.86 -14.48 4.21
N ILE A 1000 -32.07 -13.92 4.22
CA ILE A 1000 -32.70 -13.37 5.43
C ILE A 1000 -32.89 -14.46 6.49
N ILE A 1001 -33.38 -15.64 6.08
CA ILE A 1001 -33.54 -16.80 6.98
C ILE A 1001 -32.20 -17.26 7.55
N TRP A 1002 -31.15 -17.32 6.72
CA TRP A 1002 -29.81 -17.69 7.13
C TRP A 1002 -29.18 -16.72 8.14
N ARG A 1003 -29.45 -15.42 8.00
CA ARG A 1003 -28.94 -14.39 8.93
C ARG A 1003 -29.77 -14.26 10.21
N SER A 1004 -31.06 -14.57 10.17
CA SER A 1004 -32.00 -14.31 11.27
C SER A 1004 -31.59 -14.98 12.58
N ARG A 1005 -31.80 -14.28 13.70
CA ARG A 1005 -31.65 -14.84 15.06
C ARG A 1005 -32.98 -15.32 15.66
N ALA A 1006 -34.10 -15.11 14.97
CA ALA A 1006 -35.43 -15.52 15.46
C ALA A 1006 -35.52 -17.05 15.55
N PRO A 1007 -36.02 -17.64 16.66
CA PRO A 1007 -36.19 -19.09 16.79
C PRO A 1007 -37.03 -19.70 15.65
N ALA A 1008 -38.05 -18.97 15.17
CA ALA A 1008 -38.90 -19.40 14.06
C ALA A 1008 -38.16 -19.64 12.74
N ALA A 1009 -37.01 -18.98 12.51
CA ALA A 1009 -36.20 -19.17 11.30
C ALA A 1009 -35.67 -20.61 11.17
N THR A 1010 -35.46 -21.32 12.30
CA THR A 1010 -34.98 -22.71 12.31
C THR A 1010 -35.91 -23.66 11.52
N ALA A 1011 -37.22 -23.46 11.60
CA ALA A 1011 -38.19 -24.26 10.85
C ALA A 1011 -38.08 -24.03 9.33
N TYR A 1012 -37.64 -22.85 8.90
CA TYR A 1012 -37.40 -22.52 7.49
C TYR A 1012 -36.05 -23.04 7.01
N LEU A 1013 -35.01 -23.02 7.86
CA LEU A 1013 -33.74 -23.69 7.57
C LEU A 1013 -33.94 -25.18 7.26
N VAL A 1014 -34.81 -25.87 8.01
CA VAL A 1014 -35.19 -27.27 7.70
C VAL A 1014 -35.79 -27.40 6.31
N LYS A 1015 -36.72 -26.52 5.93
CA LYS A 1015 -37.35 -26.54 4.60
C LYS A 1015 -36.32 -26.33 3.49
N ILE A 1016 -35.35 -25.44 3.70
CA ILE A 1016 -34.27 -25.18 2.74
C ILE A 1016 -33.38 -26.43 2.60
N LEU A 1017 -32.95 -27.04 3.70
CA LEU A 1017 -32.09 -28.23 3.69
C LEU A 1017 -32.78 -29.49 3.14
N GLN A 1018 -34.11 -29.52 3.09
CA GLN A 1018 -34.90 -30.59 2.47
C GLN A 1018 -35.10 -30.40 0.96
N ASP A 1019 -34.63 -29.28 0.39
CA ASP A 1019 -34.66 -29.04 -1.05
C ASP A 1019 -33.65 -29.96 -1.77
N PRO A 1020 -34.10 -30.88 -2.65
CA PRO A 1020 -33.20 -31.83 -3.32
C PRO A 1020 -32.24 -31.16 -4.29
N GLU A 1021 -32.51 -29.93 -4.72
CA GLU A 1021 -31.66 -29.18 -5.65
C GLU A 1021 -30.58 -28.34 -4.92
N LEU A 1022 -30.50 -28.43 -3.58
CA LEU A 1022 -29.54 -27.65 -2.79
C LEU A 1022 -28.10 -28.19 -2.93
N SER A 1023 -27.18 -27.33 -3.32
CA SER A 1023 -25.76 -27.68 -3.46
C SER A 1023 -25.13 -28.08 -2.12
N GLU A 1024 -24.07 -28.90 -2.14
CA GLU A 1024 -23.36 -29.31 -0.92
C GLU A 1024 -22.76 -28.11 -0.16
N ALA A 1025 -22.24 -27.11 -0.89
CA ALA A 1025 -21.72 -25.88 -0.28
C ALA A 1025 -22.82 -25.09 0.43
N ASP A 1026 -24.02 -25.01 -0.17
CA ASP A 1026 -25.18 -24.39 0.45
C ASP A 1026 -25.68 -25.18 1.67
N GLN A 1027 -25.67 -26.52 1.62
CA GLN A 1027 -26.03 -27.35 2.77
C GLN A 1027 -25.15 -27.03 3.98
N ALA A 1028 -23.84 -26.93 3.79
CA ALA A 1028 -22.92 -26.57 4.87
C ALA A 1028 -23.19 -25.15 5.41
N ARG A 1029 -23.50 -24.19 4.53
CA ARG A 1029 -23.87 -22.82 4.90
C ARG A 1029 -25.14 -22.75 5.77
N TYR A 1030 -26.23 -23.42 5.37
CA TYR A 1030 -27.48 -23.42 6.13
C TYR A 1030 -27.40 -24.27 7.39
N MET A 1031 -26.61 -25.35 7.38
CA MET A 1031 -26.33 -26.11 8.59
C MET A 1031 -25.56 -25.27 9.61
N ARG A 1032 -24.59 -24.46 9.16
CA ARG A 1032 -23.85 -23.52 10.01
C ARG A 1032 -24.76 -22.48 10.67
N ALA A 1033 -25.84 -22.04 10.02
CA ALA A 1033 -26.78 -21.09 10.63
C ALA A 1033 -27.42 -21.63 11.93
N PHE A 1034 -27.66 -22.95 12.05
CA PHE A 1034 -28.17 -23.54 13.29
C PHE A 1034 -27.25 -23.31 14.48
N ASP A 1035 -25.93 -23.19 14.30
CA ASP A 1035 -25.00 -22.94 15.40
C ASP A 1035 -25.28 -21.60 16.10
N PHE A 1036 -25.95 -20.67 15.41
CA PHE A 1036 -26.28 -19.36 15.94
C PHE A 1036 -27.68 -19.26 16.57
N HIS A 1037 -28.43 -20.35 16.56
CA HIS A 1037 -29.66 -20.51 17.32
C HIS A 1037 -29.42 -21.33 18.59
N GLU A 1038 -30.26 -21.12 19.59
CA GLU A 1038 -30.28 -21.84 20.86
C GLU A 1038 -31.74 -22.21 21.22
N GLY A 1039 -31.92 -23.10 22.19
CA GLY A 1039 -33.25 -23.44 22.71
C GLY A 1039 -34.00 -24.57 21.99
N PRO A 1040 -35.22 -24.88 22.46
CA PRO A 1040 -35.97 -26.07 22.04
C PRO A 1040 -36.40 -26.06 20.57
N GLU A 1041 -36.58 -24.89 19.96
CA GLU A 1041 -36.95 -24.74 18.55
C GLU A 1041 -35.85 -25.28 17.62
N LYS A 1042 -34.58 -24.98 17.93
CA LYS A 1042 -33.42 -25.55 17.23
C LYS A 1042 -33.36 -27.06 17.38
N GLU A 1043 -33.52 -27.57 18.60
CA GLU A 1043 -33.49 -29.03 18.87
C GLU A 1043 -34.58 -29.76 18.08
N ALA A 1044 -35.81 -29.24 18.09
CA ALA A 1044 -36.93 -29.79 17.33
C ALA A 1044 -36.68 -29.75 15.81
N ALA A 1045 -36.11 -28.65 15.31
CA ALA A 1045 -35.77 -28.51 13.90
C ALA A 1045 -34.70 -29.52 13.45
N LEU A 1046 -33.66 -29.75 14.25
CA LEU A 1046 -32.62 -30.74 13.97
C LEU A 1046 -33.14 -32.18 14.03
N LEU A 1047 -34.01 -32.52 15.00
CA LEU A 1047 -34.68 -33.83 15.04
C LEU A 1047 -35.51 -34.09 13.78
N LYS A 1048 -36.27 -33.08 13.33
CA LYS A 1048 -37.07 -33.16 12.11
C LYS A 1048 -36.22 -33.43 10.87
N LEU A 1049 -35.01 -32.85 10.77
CA LEU A 1049 -34.07 -33.16 9.67
C LEU A 1049 -33.63 -34.63 9.66
N LEU A 1050 -33.54 -35.25 10.84
CA LEU A 1050 -33.21 -36.67 10.98
C LEU A 1050 -34.43 -37.59 10.81
N GLY A 1051 -35.63 -37.03 10.58
CA GLY A 1051 -36.88 -37.79 10.50
C GLY A 1051 -37.37 -38.35 11.84
N LEU A 1052 -36.95 -37.72 12.96
CA LEU A 1052 -37.27 -38.11 14.33
C LEU A 1052 -38.34 -37.23 14.99
#